data_AF-F7YA16-F1
#
_entry.id   AF-F7YA16-F1
#
_cell.length_a   1.000
_cell.length_b   1.000
_cell.length_c   1.000
_cell.angle_alpha   90.00
_cell.angle_beta   90.00
_cell.angle_gamma   90.00
#
_symmetry.space_group_name_H-M   'P 1'
#
loop_
_entity.id
_entity.type
_entity.pdbx_description
1 polymer ?
#
loop_
_entity_poly.entity_id
_entity_poly.type
_entity_poly.pdbx_seq_one_letter_code
_entity_poly.pdbx_strand_id
1 'polypeptide(L)'
;MNVAKGTRKAPRKRTFDALPDTVDFRDTIFVPTLIRVAPVSDLATYRSHRIPVLNQGSEGACTGFGLATAANYLLRVRGENPNADEVSAWMLYTMAKRYDEWPGEDYAGSSARGAMKGWFKHGLCAMTLWKEKVPDPKLSSERSADAIRRPLGAYFRVNHKDLVAMHSAISEVGVLYATAAVHEGWQQVGKGDAAITFRPGTIGGHAFAIVGYDLRGFWIQNSWGPDWGEGGLSNLSYADWLANGKDVWVAALGAPIDLGPPVATAMMRAGAPRSYESQVYADLRPYIITSKNDGILDSKDTYGLTEDGLKTLMTERMPAAMSTWRTKRVLLYAHGGLVPIDSAIQTVANNLGPLLKAQVYPLSFIWRSDVWSTIRDILQDSMTRRRDEGILDKAKDFMLDRVDDMLEVVARNLGGKALWDEMKKNAEQASSQKYGAARLAAGHLIDLAGKIDEIHLVGHSAGAIFLAPLAARLGKAGVKIKSVSLWAPACTLKLFNTVYKPLIERGVIEAFDLYTLDDATEQDDDCANIYHKSLLYLVSNAFEDRPHIPGIQSGVPLLGREVDAGAIPKDFWKKPARKWLISPGSASHARHHGDFDNDDTTLRSTLKRIVGSTVSPPTLPPTPPALVQSREARIQYRQKLDVALRR
;
A
#
# COMPACT_ATOMS: atom_id res chain seq x y z
N MET A 1 -32.34 -21.27 -61.16
CA MET A 1 -32.67 -20.93 -59.76
C MET A 1 -31.36 -20.69 -59.02
N ASN A 2 -31.03 -19.42 -58.78
CA ASN A 2 -29.82 -19.01 -58.07
C ASN A 2 -30.04 -19.10 -56.56
N VAL A 3 -29.27 -19.96 -55.89
CA VAL A 3 -29.18 -19.99 -54.42
C VAL A 3 -28.28 -18.84 -54.00
N ALA A 4 -28.86 -17.82 -53.36
CA ALA A 4 -28.15 -16.68 -52.84
C ALA A 4 -27.15 -17.12 -51.76
N LYS A 5 -25.85 -16.92 -52.03
CA LYS A 5 -24.78 -16.98 -51.03
C LYS A 5 -24.97 -15.80 -50.08
N GLY A 6 -25.51 -16.06 -48.89
CA GLY A 6 -25.50 -15.10 -47.80
C GLY A 6 -24.05 -14.72 -47.46
N THR A 7 -23.74 -13.43 -47.58
CA THR A 7 -22.45 -12.87 -47.19
C THR A 7 -22.27 -13.02 -45.67
N ARG A 8 -21.36 -13.90 -45.24
CA ARG A 8 -20.87 -13.91 -43.85
C ARG A 8 -20.26 -12.54 -43.57
N LYS A 9 -20.93 -11.71 -42.76
CA LYS A 9 -20.33 -10.48 -42.21
C LYS A 9 -19.02 -10.87 -41.52
N ALA A 10 -17.94 -10.15 -41.83
CA ALA A 10 -16.68 -10.32 -41.13
C ALA A 10 -16.91 -10.18 -39.61
N PRO A 11 -16.29 -11.04 -38.78
CA PRO A 11 -16.44 -10.96 -37.33
C PRO A 11 -16.02 -9.57 -36.83
N ARG A 12 -16.82 -8.96 -35.95
CA ARG A 12 -16.47 -7.69 -35.32
C ARG A 12 -15.17 -7.88 -34.53
N LYS A 13 -14.16 -7.04 -34.76
CA LYS A 13 -12.88 -7.11 -34.02
C LYS A 13 -13.14 -6.85 -32.53
N ARG A 14 -12.94 -7.88 -31.71
CA ARG A 14 -13.09 -7.88 -30.24
C ARG A 14 -11.74 -8.19 -29.59
N THR A 15 -11.62 -7.80 -28.33
CA THR A 15 -10.37 -7.92 -27.55
C THR A 15 -10.66 -8.72 -26.27
N PHE A 16 -9.79 -9.68 -25.95
CA PHE A 16 -10.01 -10.75 -24.96
C PHE A 16 -8.87 -10.81 -23.96
N ASP A 17 -8.97 -9.97 -22.93
CA ASP A 17 -7.83 -9.61 -22.10
C ASP A 17 -8.08 -9.88 -20.60
N ALA A 18 -9.00 -10.78 -20.27
CA ALA A 18 -9.11 -11.28 -18.90
C ALA A 18 -8.02 -12.32 -18.63
N LEU A 19 -7.19 -12.08 -17.63
CA LEU A 19 -6.17 -13.03 -17.18
C LEU A 19 -6.69 -13.84 -15.99
N PRO A 20 -6.39 -15.15 -15.90
CA PRO A 20 -6.73 -15.95 -14.72
C PRO A 20 -6.11 -15.37 -13.44
N ASP A 21 -6.83 -15.44 -12.32
CA ASP A 21 -6.26 -15.05 -11.03
C ASP A 21 -5.10 -15.99 -10.65
N THR A 22 -4.00 -15.45 -10.11
CA THR A 22 -2.94 -16.29 -9.52
C THR A 22 -3.46 -17.00 -8.26
N VAL A 23 -2.78 -18.05 -7.77
CA VAL A 23 -3.22 -18.69 -6.51
C VAL A 23 -2.86 -17.80 -5.32
N ASP A 24 -3.86 -17.35 -4.54
CA ASP A 24 -3.66 -16.64 -3.28
C ASP A 24 -4.47 -17.32 -2.17
N PHE A 25 -3.79 -17.91 -1.19
CA PHE A 25 -4.40 -18.64 -0.07
C PHE A 25 -5.18 -17.74 0.90
N ARG A 26 -5.10 -16.41 0.75
CA ARG A 26 -5.84 -15.44 1.56
C ARG A 26 -7.23 -15.13 0.99
N ASP A 27 -7.53 -15.59 -0.23
CA ASP A 27 -8.88 -15.50 -0.79
C ASP A 27 -9.87 -16.17 0.17
N THR A 28 -10.84 -15.42 0.67
CA THR A 28 -11.89 -16.00 1.50
C THR A 28 -12.92 -16.67 0.60
N ILE A 29 -13.09 -17.98 0.76
CA ILE A 29 -14.02 -18.78 -0.02
C ILE A 29 -15.46 -18.52 0.47
N PHE A 30 -16.37 -18.35 -0.47
CA PHE A 30 -17.80 -18.26 -0.20
C PHE A 30 -18.30 -19.60 0.36
N VAL A 31 -18.96 -19.55 1.50
CA VAL A 31 -19.64 -20.70 2.11
C VAL A 31 -21.15 -20.42 2.08
N PRO A 32 -21.95 -21.24 1.39
CA PRO A 32 -23.41 -21.06 1.32
C PRO A 32 -24.07 -21.00 2.70
N THR A 33 -25.07 -20.15 2.86
CA THR A 33 -25.77 -19.94 4.14
C THR A 33 -26.98 -20.87 4.36
N LEU A 34 -27.06 -21.97 3.61
CA LEU A 34 -28.18 -22.93 3.61
C LEU A 34 -29.55 -22.29 3.27
N ILE A 35 -29.56 -21.28 2.40
CA ILE A 35 -30.80 -20.72 1.88
C ILE A 35 -31.51 -21.68 0.92
N ARG A 36 -32.81 -21.42 0.69
CA ARG A 36 -33.56 -22.10 -0.36
C ARG A 36 -33.07 -21.64 -1.74
N VAL A 37 -32.55 -22.57 -2.53
CA VAL A 37 -32.21 -22.36 -3.94
C VAL A 37 -33.39 -22.78 -4.81
N ALA A 38 -33.87 -21.89 -5.69
CA ALA A 38 -34.95 -22.20 -6.62
C ALA A 38 -34.43 -23.09 -7.77
N PRO A 39 -35.27 -23.88 -8.45
CA PRO A 39 -34.83 -24.65 -9.63
C PRO A 39 -34.39 -23.79 -10.82
N VAL A 40 -34.91 -22.56 -10.91
CA VAL A 40 -34.60 -21.56 -11.95
C VAL A 40 -34.60 -20.19 -11.28
N SER A 41 -33.64 -19.33 -11.66
CA SER A 41 -33.57 -17.95 -11.17
C SER A 41 -34.62 -17.05 -11.84
N ASP A 42 -35.07 -16.01 -11.14
CA ASP A 42 -36.01 -15.03 -11.69
C ASP A 42 -35.34 -13.99 -12.62
N LEU A 43 -35.15 -14.39 -13.88
CA LEU A 43 -34.57 -13.52 -14.91
C LEU A 43 -35.49 -12.34 -15.26
N ALA A 44 -36.81 -12.48 -15.06
CA ALA A 44 -37.76 -11.40 -15.32
C ALA A 44 -37.56 -10.24 -14.33
N THR A 45 -37.39 -10.56 -13.05
CA THR A 45 -37.03 -9.58 -12.02
C THR A 45 -35.67 -8.93 -12.32
N TYR A 46 -34.65 -9.70 -12.71
CA TYR A 46 -33.36 -9.12 -13.13
C TYR A 46 -33.54 -8.07 -14.25
N ARG A 47 -34.29 -8.42 -15.31
CA ARG A 47 -34.58 -7.49 -16.42
C ARG A 47 -35.35 -6.24 -15.96
N SER A 48 -36.22 -6.37 -14.97
CA SER A 48 -37.02 -5.27 -14.42
C SER A 48 -36.16 -4.16 -13.77
N HIS A 49 -34.99 -4.52 -13.24
CA HIS A 49 -34.02 -3.55 -12.68
C HIS A 49 -33.26 -2.75 -13.76
N ARG A 50 -33.45 -3.08 -15.04
CA ARG A 50 -32.95 -2.35 -16.21
C ARG A 50 -31.43 -2.16 -16.26
N ILE A 51 -30.65 -3.08 -15.69
CA ILE A 51 -29.19 -2.96 -15.55
C ILE A 51 -28.56 -2.57 -16.91
N PRO A 52 -27.67 -1.56 -16.96
CA PRO A 52 -27.11 -1.10 -18.24
C PRO A 52 -26.35 -2.22 -18.95
N VAL A 53 -26.66 -2.43 -20.23
CA VAL A 53 -25.89 -3.32 -21.10
C VAL A 53 -24.74 -2.53 -21.70
N LEU A 54 -23.56 -2.72 -21.13
CA LEU A 54 -22.36 -1.96 -21.49
C LEU A 54 -21.76 -2.44 -22.82
N ASN A 55 -20.88 -1.62 -23.40
CA ASN A 55 -20.15 -1.95 -24.62
C ASN A 55 -18.68 -1.55 -24.50
N GLN A 56 -17.78 -2.53 -24.35
CA GLN A 56 -16.34 -2.30 -24.24
C GLN A 56 -15.69 -1.95 -25.59
N GLY A 57 -16.39 -2.19 -26.71
CA GLY A 57 -15.83 -2.00 -28.06
C GLY A 57 -14.63 -2.91 -28.34
N SER A 58 -13.57 -2.33 -28.90
CA SER A 58 -12.30 -3.00 -29.22
C SER A 58 -11.30 -3.01 -28.06
N GLU A 59 -11.75 -2.76 -26.83
CA GLU A 59 -10.86 -2.51 -25.70
C GLU A 59 -10.71 -3.73 -24.81
N GLY A 60 -9.50 -3.93 -24.29
CA GLY A 60 -9.14 -4.95 -23.31
C GLY A 60 -9.73 -4.79 -21.91
N ALA A 61 -10.78 -4.01 -21.76
CA ALA A 61 -11.30 -3.57 -20.47
C ALA A 61 -12.38 -4.51 -19.87
N CYS A 62 -12.49 -5.74 -20.38
CA CYS A 62 -13.59 -6.65 -20.03
C CYS A 62 -13.76 -6.85 -18.51
N THR A 63 -12.67 -6.92 -17.74
CA THR A 63 -12.72 -7.04 -16.27
C THR A 63 -13.46 -5.88 -15.60
N GLY A 64 -13.17 -4.64 -16.00
CA GLY A 64 -13.85 -3.46 -15.50
C GLY A 64 -15.33 -3.42 -15.91
N PHE A 65 -15.65 -3.83 -17.13
CA PHE A 65 -17.01 -3.85 -17.65
C PHE A 65 -17.88 -4.97 -17.05
N GLY A 66 -17.32 -6.16 -16.86
CA GLY A 66 -17.97 -7.27 -16.18
C GLY A 66 -18.29 -6.93 -14.72
N LEU A 67 -17.31 -6.36 -14.01
CA LEU A 67 -17.52 -5.93 -12.62
C LEU A 67 -18.48 -4.74 -12.51
N ALA A 68 -18.43 -3.78 -13.44
CA ALA A 68 -19.38 -2.66 -13.49
C ALA A 68 -20.83 -3.16 -13.61
N THR A 69 -21.06 -4.23 -14.37
CA THR A 69 -22.39 -4.85 -14.47
C THR A 69 -22.88 -5.37 -13.12
N ALA A 70 -22.04 -6.14 -12.41
CA ALA A 70 -22.37 -6.65 -11.07
C ALA A 70 -22.59 -5.51 -10.06
N ALA A 71 -21.75 -4.48 -10.10
CA ALA A 71 -21.86 -3.30 -9.24
C ALA A 71 -23.15 -2.49 -9.51
N ASN A 72 -23.49 -2.24 -10.78
CA ASN A 72 -24.72 -1.55 -11.17
C ASN A 72 -25.96 -2.35 -10.72
N TYR A 73 -25.94 -3.68 -10.81
CA TYR A 73 -26.98 -4.53 -10.25
C TYR A 73 -27.13 -4.28 -8.74
N LEU A 74 -26.05 -4.45 -7.98
CA LEU A 74 -26.07 -4.30 -6.52
C LEU A 74 -26.55 -2.91 -6.07
N LEU A 75 -26.18 -1.85 -6.80
CA LEU A 75 -26.62 -0.48 -6.49
C LEU A 75 -28.11 -0.26 -6.73
N ARG A 76 -28.66 -0.86 -7.80
CA ARG A 76 -30.08 -0.71 -8.15
C ARG A 76 -30.98 -1.53 -7.26
N VAL A 77 -30.55 -2.72 -6.81
CA VAL A 77 -31.35 -3.56 -5.92
C VAL A 77 -31.26 -3.14 -4.46
N ARG A 78 -30.15 -2.52 -4.02
CA ARG A 78 -29.92 -2.06 -2.62
C ARG A 78 -31.06 -1.24 -2.02
N GLY A 79 -31.81 -0.51 -2.84
CA GLY A 79 -33.01 0.23 -2.43
C GLY A 79 -34.03 0.34 -3.55
N GLU A 80 -34.02 -0.63 -4.47
CA GLU A 80 -34.89 -0.68 -5.66
C GLU A 80 -34.90 0.64 -6.45
N ASN A 81 -33.75 1.30 -6.58
CA ASN A 81 -33.61 2.58 -7.28
C ASN A 81 -33.12 2.34 -8.72
N PRO A 82 -34.01 2.29 -9.73
CA PRO A 82 -33.61 2.08 -11.13
C PRO A 82 -32.77 3.23 -11.70
N ASN A 83 -32.75 4.38 -11.02
CA ASN A 83 -32.02 5.59 -11.42
C ASN A 83 -30.72 5.78 -10.63
N ALA A 84 -30.26 4.76 -9.88
CA ALA A 84 -28.95 4.81 -9.26
C ALA A 84 -27.88 5.08 -10.32
N ASP A 85 -26.93 5.97 -10.00
CA ASP A 85 -25.86 6.35 -10.92
C ASP A 85 -25.13 5.12 -11.45
N GLU A 86 -24.99 5.07 -12.78
CA GLU A 86 -24.15 4.05 -13.41
C GLU A 86 -22.69 4.25 -12.98
N VAL A 87 -22.00 3.16 -12.64
CA VAL A 87 -20.59 3.21 -12.24
C VAL A 87 -19.65 3.19 -13.43
N SER A 88 -18.49 3.81 -13.27
CA SER A 88 -17.45 3.84 -14.31
C SER A 88 -16.74 2.49 -14.44
N ALA A 89 -17.01 1.80 -15.56
CA ALA A 89 -16.23 0.61 -15.95
C ALA A 89 -14.74 0.93 -16.19
N TRP A 90 -14.43 2.16 -16.60
CA TRP A 90 -13.05 2.62 -16.82
C TRP A 90 -12.28 2.76 -15.51
N MET A 91 -12.91 3.31 -14.46
CA MET A 91 -12.29 3.32 -13.13
C MET A 91 -11.96 1.90 -12.68
N LEU A 92 -12.91 0.98 -12.79
CA LEU A 92 -12.72 -0.41 -12.37
C LEU A 92 -11.59 -1.09 -13.15
N TYR A 93 -11.49 -0.86 -14.46
CA TYR A 93 -10.39 -1.39 -15.27
C TYR A 93 -9.04 -0.78 -14.89
N THR A 94 -8.98 0.54 -14.67
CA THR A 94 -7.75 1.21 -14.21
C THR A 94 -7.29 0.68 -12.85
N MET A 95 -8.22 0.47 -11.92
CA MET A 95 -7.90 -0.13 -10.63
C MET A 95 -7.51 -1.61 -10.76
N ALA A 96 -8.14 -2.36 -11.67
CA ALA A 96 -7.76 -3.75 -11.93
C ALA A 96 -6.29 -3.86 -12.31
N LYS A 97 -5.81 -3.03 -13.26
CA LYS A 97 -4.39 -2.98 -13.65
C LYS A 97 -3.45 -2.53 -12.52
N ARG A 98 -3.93 -1.64 -11.64
CA ARG A 98 -3.16 -1.12 -10.50
C ARG A 98 -2.86 -2.20 -9.47
N TYR A 99 -3.82 -3.07 -9.19
CA TYR A 99 -3.72 -4.14 -8.19
C TYR A 99 -3.40 -5.51 -8.78
N ASP A 100 -3.13 -5.54 -10.07
CA ASP A 100 -2.91 -6.81 -10.73
C ASP A 100 -1.58 -7.42 -10.29
N GLU A 101 -1.58 -8.75 -10.19
CA GLU A 101 -0.51 -9.53 -9.58
C GLU A 101 0.55 -9.94 -10.58
N TRP A 102 0.36 -9.63 -11.87
CA TRP A 102 1.31 -9.88 -12.94
C TRP A 102 2.41 -8.80 -12.94
N PRO A 103 3.64 -9.11 -12.51
CA PRO A 103 4.73 -8.16 -12.46
C PRO A 103 5.32 -7.96 -13.87
N GLY A 104 5.67 -6.72 -14.23
CA GLY A 104 6.74 -6.46 -15.18
C GLY A 104 6.43 -6.35 -16.69
N GLU A 105 5.19 -6.40 -17.16
CA GLU A 105 4.91 -6.24 -18.60
C GLU A 105 3.74 -5.28 -18.89
N ASP A 106 3.84 -4.53 -19.99
CA ASP A 106 2.70 -3.85 -20.64
C ASP A 106 1.79 -4.93 -21.29
N TYR A 107 1.19 -5.80 -20.48
CA TYR A 107 0.23 -6.77 -20.99
C TYR A 107 -1.10 -6.08 -21.30
N ALA A 108 -1.73 -6.51 -22.38
CA ALA A 108 -3.11 -6.19 -22.67
C ALA A 108 -3.98 -7.05 -21.74
N GLY A 109 -4.51 -6.45 -20.65
CA GLY A 109 -5.48 -7.12 -19.78
C GLY A 109 -5.46 -6.77 -18.30
N SER A 110 -6.26 -7.51 -17.53
CA SER A 110 -6.17 -7.55 -16.06
C SER A 110 -6.85 -8.77 -15.44
N SER A 111 -6.61 -9.02 -14.15
CA SER A 111 -7.27 -10.08 -13.37
C SER A 111 -8.59 -9.68 -12.72
N ALA A 112 -9.44 -10.67 -12.41
CA ALA A 112 -10.69 -10.45 -11.69
C ALA A 112 -10.44 -10.04 -10.23
N ARG A 113 -9.45 -10.67 -9.58
CA ARG A 113 -9.02 -10.30 -8.23
C ARG A 113 -8.51 -8.85 -8.18
N GLY A 114 -7.72 -8.41 -9.17
CA GLY A 114 -7.28 -7.03 -9.26
C GLY A 114 -8.44 -6.04 -9.27
N ALA A 115 -9.49 -6.33 -10.05
CA ALA A 115 -10.71 -5.50 -10.10
C ALA A 115 -11.45 -5.48 -8.74
N MET A 116 -11.58 -6.64 -8.08
CA MET A 116 -12.20 -6.75 -6.75
C MET A 116 -11.40 -6.00 -5.68
N LYS A 117 -10.07 -6.13 -5.66
CA LYS A 117 -9.17 -5.36 -4.78
C LYS A 117 -9.31 -3.86 -5.03
N GLY A 118 -9.40 -3.45 -6.30
CA GLY A 118 -9.65 -2.07 -6.70
C GLY A 118 -10.92 -1.48 -6.09
N TRP A 119 -12.04 -2.19 -6.22
CA TRP A 119 -13.30 -1.78 -5.61
C TRP A 119 -13.21 -1.78 -4.08
N PHE A 120 -12.62 -2.79 -3.47
CA PHE A 120 -12.44 -2.87 -2.02
C PHE A 120 -11.68 -1.67 -1.44
N LYS A 121 -10.60 -1.26 -2.11
CA LYS A 121 -9.71 -0.18 -1.64
C LYS A 121 -10.18 1.23 -2.01
N HIS A 122 -11.03 1.39 -3.03
CA HIS A 122 -11.36 2.72 -3.57
C HIS A 122 -12.86 3.02 -3.71
N GLY A 123 -13.74 2.04 -3.61
CA GLY A 123 -15.16 2.23 -3.90
C GLY A 123 -15.46 2.36 -5.41
N LEU A 124 -16.62 2.92 -5.75
CA LEU A 124 -17.11 3.02 -7.15
C LEU A 124 -17.50 4.45 -7.52
N CYS A 125 -16.75 5.04 -8.43
CA CYS A 125 -17.04 6.36 -8.99
C CYS A 125 -18.15 6.25 -10.06
N ALA A 126 -19.02 7.25 -10.09
CA ALA A 126 -20.03 7.40 -11.14
C ALA A 126 -19.40 7.57 -12.53
N MET A 127 -20.02 6.98 -13.55
CA MET A 127 -19.63 7.10 -14.96
C MET A 127 -19.54 8.56 -15.40
N THR A 128 -20.41 9.44 -14.88
CA THR A 128 -20.41 10.88 -15.20
C THR A 128 -19.13 11.60 -14.80
N LEU A 129 -18.45 11.12 -13.74
CA LEU A 129 -17.22 11.68 -13.21
C LEU A 129 -15.96 11.05 -13.83
N TRP A 130 -16.07 9.86 -14.41
CA TRP A 130 -14.95 9.12 -14.99
C TRP A 130 -15.37 8.43 -16.29
N LYS A 131 -15.27 9.17 -17.39
CA LYS A 131 -15.65 8.73 -18.75
C LYS A 131 -14.44 8.30 -19.57
N GLU A 132 -13.26 8.71 -19.14
CA GLU A 132 -12.04 8.65 -19.92
C GLU A 132 -11.47 7.23 -19.96
N LYS A 133 -11.17 6.80 -21.18
CA LYS A 133 -10.51 5.55 -21.53
C LYS A 133 -8.99 5.55 -21.26
N VAL A 134 -8.44 6.69 -20.85
CA VAL A 134 -6.99 6.90 -20.74
C VAL A 134 -6.41 6.01 -19.61
N PRO A 135 -5.21 5.45 -19.76
CA PRO A 135 -4.58 4.63 -18.71
C PRO A 135 -4.26 5.34 -17.39
N ASP A 136 -4.27 6.68 -17.37
CA ASP A 136 -4.01 7.48 -16.15
C ASP A 136 -5.05 8.60 -15.93
N PRO A 137 -6.33 8.27 -15.69
CA PRO A 137 -7.31 9.27 -15.28
C PRO A 137 -7.03 9.54 -13.80
N LYS A 138 -6.74 10.81 -13.49
CA LYS A 138 -6.49 11.27 -12.12
C LYS A 138 -7.59 10.77 -11.19
N LEU A 139 -7.24 10.06 -10.13
CA LEU A 139 -8.13 9.80 -9.00
C LEU A 139 -8.30 11.11 -8.21
N SER A 140 -9.03 12.09 -8.78
CA SER A 140 -9.25 13.43 -8.21
C SER A 140 -9.94 13.34 -6.84
N SER A 141 -9.87 14.42 -6.05
CA SER A 141 -10.55 14.46 -4.75
C SER A 141 -12.06 14.25 -4.88
N GLU A 142 -12.66 14.78 -5.96
CA GLU A 142 -14.07 14.58 -6.30
C GLU A 142 -14.37 13.12 -6.63
N ARG A 143 -13.57 12.48 -7.49
CA ARG A 143 -13.72 11.06 -7.86
C ARG A 143 -13.56 10.15 -6.64
N SER A 144 -12.57 10.42 -5.79
CA SER A 144 -12.39 9.70 -4.52
C SER A 144 -13.59 9.86 -3.60
N ALA A 145 -14.08 11.10 -3.41
CA ALA A 145 -15.20 11.40 -2.52
C ALA A 145 -16.53 10.83 -3.01
N ASP A 146 -16.73 10.71 -4.32
CA ASP A 146 -17.88 10.00 -4.89
C ASP A 146 -17.72 8.48 -4.74
N ALA A 147 -16.52 7.95 -4.99
CA ALA A 147 -16.28 6.51 -4.96
C ALA A 147 -16.51 5.87 -3.59
N ILE A 148 -16.07 6.53 -2.51
CA ILE A 148 -16.25 6.04 -1.13
C ILE A 148 -17.71 5.93 -0.70
N ARG A 149 -18.66 6.57 -1.41
CA ARG A 149 -20.11 6.45 -1.14
C ARG A 149 -20.68 5.12 -1.59
N ARG A 150 -19.92 4.33 -2.35
CA ARG A 150 -20.32 3.03 -2.90
C ARG A 150 -19.26 1.95 -2.55
N PRO A 151 -18.97 1.74 -1.24
CA PRO A 151 -17.89 0.84 -0.82
C PRO A 151 -18.28 -0.63 -1.02
N LEU A 152 -17.28 -1.48 -1.20
CA LEU A 152 -17.46 -2.93 -1.13
C LEU A 152 -17.46 -3.35 0.34
N GLY A 153 -18.49 -4.08 0.77
CA GLY A 153 -18.65 -4.52 2.16
C GLY A 153 -17.99 -5.86 2.39
N ALA A 154 -18.40 -6.87 1.62
CA ALA A 154 -17.83 -8.20 1.65
C ALA A 154 -17.65 -8.71 0.22
N TYR A 155 -16.61 -9.50 0.01
CA TYR A 155 -16.41 -10.22 -1.24
C TYR A 155 -15.72 -11.54 -0.98
N PHE A 156 -16.13 -12.54 -1.74
CA PHE A 156 -15.67 -13.92 -1.56
C PHE A 156 -15.43 -14.55 -2.92
N ARG A 157 -14.41 -15.41 -2.98
CA ARG A 157 -14.21 -16.25 -4.15
C ARG A 157 -15.18 -17.42 -4.08
N VAL A 158 -15.90 -17.67 -5.17
CA VAL A 158 -16.75 -18.85 -5.32
C VAL A 158 -15.97 -19.89 -6.09
N ASN A 159 -16.02 -21.16 -5.67
CA ASN A 159 -15.40 -22.23 -6.43
C ASN A 159 -16.12 -22.38 -7.78
N HIS A 160 -15.45 -22.03 -8.88
CA HIS A 160 -16.02 -22.06 -10.23
C HIS A 160 -16.47 -23.46 -10.69
N LYS A 161 -15.98 -24.54 -10.05
CA LYS A 161 -16.39 -25.92 -10.35
C LYS A 161 -17.56 -26.40 -9.49
N ASP A 162 -17.90 -25.66 -8.45
CA ASP A 162 -19.00 -25.99 -7.56
C ASP A 162 -20.26 -25.25 -8.00
N LEU A 163 -21.05 -25.90 -8.88
CA LEU A 163 -22.30 -25.33 -9.37
C LEU A 163 -23.29 -25.04 -8.23
N VAL A 164 -23.30 -25.86 -7.17
CA VAL A 164 -24.20 -25.67 -6.02
C VAL A 164 -23.84 -24.40 -5.26
N ALA A 165 -22.55 -24.16 -5.03
CA ALA A 165 -22.07 -22.92 -4.42
C ALA A 165 -22.41 -21.70 -5.29
N MET A 166 -22.25 -21.81 -6.61
CA MET A 166 -22.61 -20.74 -7.54
C MET A 166 -24.11 -20.44 -7.56
N HIS A 167 -24.98 -21.46 -7.61
CA HIS A 167 -26.43 -21.29 -7.52
C HIS A 167 -26.86 -20.67 -6.19
N SER A 168 -26.21 -21.08 -5.10
CA SER A 168 -26.45 -20.51 -3.77
C SER A 168 -26.04 -19.04 -3.74
N ALA A 169 -24.85 -18.69 -4.22
CA ALA A 169 -24.37 -17.31 -4.26
C ALA A 169 -25.25 -16.41 -5.15
N ILE A 170 -25.72 -16.89 -6.29
CA ILE A 170 -26.71 -16.16 -7.12
C ILE A 170 -28.03 -15.99 -6.36
N SER A 171 -28.47 -16.99 -5.61
CA SER A 171 -29.73 -16.92 -4.85
C SER A 171 -29.63 -16.02 -3.61
N GLU A 172 -28.44 -15.88 -3.02
CA GLU A 172 -28.17 -15.00 -1.87
C GLU A 172 -27.97 -13.53 -2.27
N VAL A 173 -27.28 -13.30 -3.40
CA VAL A 173 -26.77 -11.96 -3.76
C VAL A 173 -27.32 -11.46 -5.10
N GLY A 174 -27.80 -12.34 -5.96
CA GLY A 174 -28.43 -12.00 -7.25
C GLY A 174 -27.48 -11.93 -8.44
N VAL A 175 -26.17 -11.80 -8.22
CA VAL A 175 -25.18 -11.68 -9.30
C VAL A 175 -23.82 -12.24 -8.90
N LEU A 176 -23.08 -12.77 -9.87
CA LEU A 176 -21.66 -13.12 -9.75
C LEU A 176 -20.85 -12.37 -10.79
N TYR A 177 -19.63 -11.97 -10.42
CA TYR A 177 -18.62 -11.50 -11.35
C TYR A 177 -17.72 -12.67 -11.74
N ALA A 178 -17.54 -12.93 -13.03
CA ALA A 178 -16.88 -14.15 -13.50
C ALA A 178 -15.96 -13.92 -14.71
N THR A 179 -14.99 -14.83 -14.86
CA THR A 179 -14.14 -14.94 -16.05
C THR A 179 -14.22 -16.34 -16.66
N ALA A 180 -14.05 -16.42 -17.98
CA ALA A 180 -13.95 -17.69 -18.69
C ALA A 180 -13.02 -17.59 -19.90
N ALA A 181 -12.48 -18.74 -20.33
CA ALA A 181 -11.94 -18.86 -21.68
C ALA A 181 -13.09 -18.81 -22.69
N VAL A 182 -13.03 -17.91 -23.66
CA VAL A 182 -14.06 -17.80 -24.71
C VAL A 182 -13.64 -18.55 -25.95
N HIS A 183 -14.62 -18.96 -26.74
CA HIS A 183 -14.44 -19.68 -27.99
C HIS A 183 -15.26 -19.05 -29.14
N GLU A 184 -15.06 -19.50 -30.37
CA GLU A 184 -15.71 -18.95 -31.58
C GLU A 184 -17.24 -18.85 -31.50
N GLY A 185 -17.90 -19.77 -30.80
CA GLY A 185 -19.34 -19.70 -30.51
C GLY A 185 -19.82 -18.37 -29.92
N TRP A 186 -19.01 -17.69 -29.08
CA TRP A 186 -19.34 -16.39 -28.49
C TRP A 186 -19.40 -15.26 -29.53
N GLN A 187 -18.58 -15.37 -30.60
CA GLN A 187 -18.58 -14.41 -31.70
C GLN A 187 -19.81 -14.56 -32.61
N GLN A 188 -20.40 -15.76 -32.63
CA GLN A 188 -21.50 -16.12 -33.53
C GLN A 188 -22.88 -15.78 -32.96
N VAL A 189 -22.98 -15.45 -31.67
CA VAL A 189 -24.23 -15.03 -31.03
C VAL A 189 -24.72 -13.72 -31.67
N GLY A 190 -25.85 -13.81 -32.34
CA GLY A 190 -26.57 -12.71 -32.97
C GLY A 190 -27.59 -12.06 -32.04
N LYS A 191 -28.31 -11.07 -32.58
CA LYS A 191 -29.37 -10.35 -31.88
C LYS A 191 -30.58 -11.27 -31.68
N GLY A 192 -31.00 -11.43 -30.43
CA GLY A 192 -32.11 -12.30 -30.03
C GLY A 192 -31.71 -13.74 -29.72
N ASP A 193 -30.45 -14.11 -29.92
CA ASP A 193 -29.99 -15.47 -29.62
C ASP A 193 -29.92 -15.69 -28.10
N ALA A 194 -30.71 -16.65 -27.60
CA ALA A 194 -30.82 -16.96 -26.19
C ALA A 194 -29.71 -17.87 -25.64
N ALA A 195 -28.86 -18.46 -26.50
CA ALA A 195 -27.85 -19.42 -26.08
C ALA A 195 -26.54 -19.30 -26.86
N ILE A 196 -25.43 -19.55 -26.17
CA ILE A 196 -24.10 -19.65 -26.75
C ILE A 196 -23.89 -21.08 -27.25
N THR A 197 -23.65 -21.25 -28.55
CA THR A 197 -23.33 -22.57 -29.10
C THR A 197 -21.87 -22.91 -28.78
N PHE A 198 -21.65 -23.95 -27.98
CA PHE A 198 -20.30 -24.41 -27.64
C PHE A 198 -19.49 -24.77 -28.90
N ARG A 199 -18.23 -24.33 -28.94
CA ARG A 199 -17.26 -24.71 -29.96
C ARG A 199 -15.94 -25.05 -29.28
N PRO A 200 -15.24 -26.12 -29.68
CA PRO A 200 -13.93 -26.44 -29.12
C PRO A 200 -12.90 -25.36 -29.50
N GLY A 201 -11.89 -25.21 -28.65
CA GLY A 201 -10.83 -24.22 -28.80
C GLY A 201 -11.04 -23.00 -27.89
N THR A 202 -10.02 -22.15 -27.83
CA THR A 202 -10.05 -20.90 -27.07
C THR A 202 -9.54 -19.77 -27.96
N ILE A 203 -10.17 -18.61 -27.87
CA ILE A 203 -9.79 -17.39 -28.60
C ILE A 203 -9.34 -16.26 -27.65
N GLY A 204 -9.40 -16.50 -26.34
CA GLY A 204 -8.93 -15.57 -25.31
C GLY A 204 -9.70 -15.69 -23.99
N GLY A 205 -9.37 -14.84 -23.02
CA GLY A 205 -10.09 -14.73 -21.76
C GLY A 205 -11.08 -13.57 -21.75
N HIS A 206 -12.26 -13.76 -21.16
CA HIS A 206 -13.28 -12.72 -21.08
C HIS A 206 -13.93 -12.67 -19.70
N ALA A 207 -14.31 -11.46 -19.28
CA ALA A 207 -14.98 -11.21 -18.01
C ALA A 207 -16.40 -10.67 -18.22
N PHE A 208 -17.34 -11.13 -17.41
CA PHE A 208 -18.78 -10.83 -17.52
C PHE A 208 -19.48 -11.03 -16.17
N ALA A 209 -20.78 -10.74 -16.13
CA ALA A 209 -21.61 -11.04 -14.95
C ALA A 209 -22.50 -12.26 -15.21
N ILE A 210 -22.57 -13.18 -14.25
CA ILE A 210 -23.60 -14.24 -14.21
C ILE A 210 -24.77 -13.70 -13.40
N VAL A 211 -25.94 -13.65 -14.02
CA VAL A 211 -27.12 -12.92 -13.52
C VAL A 211 -28.31 -13.84 -13.22
N GLY A 212 -28.13 -15.14 -13.45
CA GLY A 212 -29.16 -16.14 -13.24
C GLY A 212 -28.73 -17.53 -13.71
N TYR A 213 -29.64 -18.48 -13.60
CA TYR A 213 -29.47 -19.86 -14.01
C TYR A 213 -30.81 -20.50 -14.35
N ASP A 214 -30.78 -21.51 -15.22
CA ASP A 214 -31.87 -22.43 -15.50
C ASP A 214 -31.35 -23.88 -15.58
N LEU A 215 -32.20 -24.81 -16.03
CA LEU A 215 -31.82 -26.22 -16.18
C LEU A 215 -30.69 -26.45 -17.19
N ARG A 216 -30.47 -25.53 -18.13
CA ARG A 216 -29.50 -25.69 -19.23
C ARG A 216 -28.15 -25.09 -18.86
N GLY A 217 -28.14 -24.00 -18.10
CA GLY A 217 -26.92 -23.29 -17.77
C GLY A 217 -27.13 -21.97 -17.05
N PHE A 218 -26.06 -21.18 -17.04
CA PHE A 218 -26.04 -19.85 -16.46
C PHE A 218 -26.51 -18.80 -17.47
N TRP A 219 -27.34 -17.87 -17.02
CA TRP A 219 -27.61 -16.64 -17.77
C TRP A 219 -26.55 -15.61 -17.46
N ILE A 220 -25.91 -15.09 -18.50
CA ILE A 220 -24.85 -14.08 -18.38
C ILE A 220 -25.28 -12.77 -19.01
N GLN A 221 -24.84 -11.66 -18.45
CA GLN A 221 -24.87 -10.35 -19.11
C GLN A 221 -23.45 -9.99 -19.57
N ASN A 222 -23.33 -9.74 -20.87
CA ASN A 222 -22.06 -9.44 -21.53
C ASN A 222 -21.89 -7.93 -21.79
N SER A 223 -20.66 -7.52 -22.12
CA SER A 223 -20.23 -6.14 -22.36
C SER A 223 -20.00 -5.84 -23.85
N TRP A 224 -20.77 -6.47 -24.75
CA TRP A 224 -20.67 -6.28 -26.21
C TRP A 224 -21.89 -5.56 -26.82
N GLY A 225 -22.60 -4.80 -25.98
CA GLY A 225 -23.79 -4.04 -26.35
C GLY A 225 -25.07 -4.86 -26.48
N PRO A 226 -26.23 -4.18 -26.62
CA PRO A 226 -27.55 -4.80 -26.56
C PRO A 226 -27.91 -5.66 -27.78
N ASP A 227 -27.19 -5.53 -28.89
CA ASP A 227 -27.39 -6.35 -30.09
C ASP A 227 -26.73 -7.73 -30.00
N TRP A 228 -25.95 -8.00 -28.95
CA TRP A 228 -25.39 -9.33 -28.70
C TRP A 228 -26.35 -10.13 -27.83
N GLY A 229 -26.78 -11.29 -28.30
CA GLY A 229 -27.73 -12.15 -27.59
C GLY A 229 -29.10 -11.51 -27.42
N GLU A 230 -29.83 -11.95 -26.39
CA GLU A 230 -31.15 -11.46 -26.03
C GLU A 230 -31.06 -10.19 -25.18
N GLY A 231 -30.74 -9.07 -25.85
CA GLY A 231 -30.61 -7.77 -25.21
C GLY A 231 -29.36 -7.67 -24.33
N GLY A 232 -28.23 -8.21 -24.79
CA GLY A 232 -26.97 -8.29 -24.03
C GLY A 232 -26.80 -9.57 -23.21
N LEU A 233 -27.82 -10.43 -23.16
CA LEU A 233 -27.83 -11.65 -22.35
C LEU A 233 -27.78 -12.91 -23.21
N SER A 234 -27.17 -13.97 -22.70
CA SER A 234 -27.22 -15.29 -23.33
C SER A 234 -27.03 -16.40 -22.29
N ASN A 235 -27.53 -17.60 -22.59
CA ASN A 235 -27.34 -18.78 -21.75
C ASN A 235 -26.02 -19.48 -22.11
N LEU A 236 -25.16 -19.64 -21.10
CA LEU A 236 -23.93 -20.40 -21.14
C LEU A 236 -24.18 -21.77 -20.49
N SER A 237 -24.13 -22.83 -21.29
CA SER A 237 -24.44 -24.18 -20.80
C SER A 237 -23.51 -24.62 -19.66
N TYR A 238 -23.99 -25.47 -18.75
CA TYR A 238 -23.14 -25.99 -17.66
C TYR A 238 -21.91 -26.75 -18.16
N ALA A 239 -22.04 -27.49 -19.27
CA ALA A 239 -20.91 -28.21 -19.87
C ALA A 239 -19.82 -27.24 -20.36
N ASP A 240 -20.23 -26.15 -21.01
CA ASP A 240 -19.33 -25.08 -21.45
C ASP A 240 -18.68 -24.39 -20.24
N TRP A 241 -19.48 -24.01 -19.24
CA TRP A 241 -18.96 -23.40 -18.02
C TRP A 241 -17.94 -24.28 -17.29
N LEU A 242 -18.23 -25.57 -17.09
CA LEU A 242 -17.29 -26.48 -16.40
C LEU A 242 -15.99 -26.69 -17.19
N ALA A 243 -16.02 -26.56 -18.52
CA ALA A 243 -14.84 -26.66 -19.36
C ALA A 243 -14.00 -25.37 -19.34
N ASN A 244 -14.65 -24.20 -19.31
CA ASN A 244 -14.03 -22.93 -19.64
C ASN A 244 -14.01 -21.87 -18.53
N GLY A 245 -14.89 -21.97 -17.53
CA GLY A 245 -14.96 -21.05 -16.38
C GLY A 245 -13.67 -21.04 -15.56
N LYS A 246 -13.29 -19.87 -15.05
CA LYS A 246 -12.03 -19.67 -14.31
C LYS A 246 -12.25 -19.07 -12.94
N ASP A 247 -12.52 -17.77 -12.87
CA ASP A 247 -12.63 -17.04 -11.61
C ASP A 247 -14.07 -16.60 -11.40
N VAL A 248 -14.55 -16.73 -10.17
CA VAL A 248 -15.89 -16.30 -9.78
C VAL A 248 -15.80 -15.60 -8.44
N TRP A 249 -16.37 -14.41 -8.38
CA TRP A 249 -16.43 -13.56 -7.21
C TRP A 249 -17.89 -13.18 -6.94
N VAL A 250 -18.28 -13.28 -5.67
CA VAL A 250 -19.54 -12.75 -5.16
C VAL A 250 -19.23 -11.54 -4.27
N ALA A 251 -20.07 -10.52 -4.35
CA ALA A 251 -19.82 -9.22 -3.73
C ALA A 251 -21.10 -8.66 -3.09
N ALA A 252 -20.98 -8.09 -1.90
CA ALA A 252 -22.03 -7.34 -1.25
C ALA A 252 -21.53 -5.92 -0.99
N LEU A 253 -22.33 -4.91 -1.35
CA LEU A 253 -21.99 -3.52 -1.07
C LEU A 253 -21.98 -3.25 0.44
N GLY A 254 -21.03 -2.44 0.91
CA GLY A 254 -20.93 -1.98 2.29
C GLY A 254 -21.80 -0.75 2.55
N ALA A 255 -22.20 -0.53 3.80
CA ALA A 255 -22.86 0.72 4.18
C ALA A 255 -21.88 1.90 4.01
N PRO A 256 -22.25 3.00 3.34
CA PRO A 256 -21.44 4.21 3.32
C PRO A 256 -21.38 4.79 4.73
N ILE A 257 -20.20 5.18 5.19
CA ILE A 257 -19.96 5.74 6.51
C ILE A 257 -19.15 7.01 6.34
N ASP A 258 -19.55 8.07 7.04
CA ASP A 258 -18.80 9.31 7.14
C ASP A 258 -18.08 9.33 8.49
N LEU A 259 -16.75 9.17 8.48
CA LEU A 259 -15.91 9.18 9.67
C LEU A 259 -15.44 10.60 10.07
N GLY A 260 -15.89 11.64 9.35
CA GLY A 260 -15.48 13.01 9.57
C GLY A 260 -14.07 13.31 9.00
N PRO A 261 -13.37 14.33 9.51
CA PRO A 261 -12.10 14.78 8.94
C PRO A 261 -11.00 13.69 8.99
N PRO A 262 -10.01 13.72 8.07
CA PRO A 262 -8.90 12.75 7.98
C PRO A 262 -8.17 12.46 9.31
N VAL A 263 -8.15 13.46 10.20
CA VAL A 263 -7.56 13.37 11.55
C VAL A 263 -8.27 12.33 12.43
N ALA A 264 -9.59 12.20 12.33
CA ALA A 264 -10.36 11.22 13.10
C ALA A 264 -10.16 9.79 12.55
N THR A 265 -10.06 9.64 11.23
CA THR A 265 -9.88 8.33 10.56
C THR A 265 -8.48 7.75 10.76
N ALA A 266 -7.43 8.59 10.71
CA ALA A 266 -6.05 8.14 10.90
C ALA A 266 -5.81 7.48 12.27
N MET A 267 -6.55 7.93 13.30
CA MET A 267 -6.50 7.37 14.65
C MET A 267 -7.17 5.97 14.76
N MET A 268 -8.06 5.59 13.84
CA MET A 268 -8.79 4.31 13.90
C MET A 268 -8.01 3.11 13.36
N ARG A 269 -6.88 3.31 12.68
CA ARG A 269 -6.22 2.25 11.92
C ARG A 269 -5.59 1.14 12.77
N ALA A 270 -5.29 1.42 14.04
CA ALA A 270 -4.85 0.43 15.01
C ALA A 270 -6.03 -0.47 15.47
N GLY A 271 -6.51 -1.34 14.57
CA GLY A 271 -7.57 -2.32 14.85
C GLY A 271 -8.90 -2.11 14.11
N ALA A 272 -8.97 -1.17 13.16
CA ALA A 272 -10.13 -0.97 12.29
C ALA A 272 -10.48 -2.27 11.51
N PRO A 273 -11.74 -2.74 11.59
CA PRO A 273 -12.26 -3.74 10.67
C PRO A 273 -11.95 -3.43 9.20
N ARG A 274 -11.72 -4.47 8.40
CA ARG A 274 -11.49 -4.42 6.94
C ARG A 274 -12.47 -3.51 6.18
N SER A 275 -13.67 -3.28 6.72
CA SER A 275 -14.72 -2.42 6.15
C SER A 275 -14.34 -0.94 6.00
N TYR A 276 -13.22 -0.47 6.55
CA TYR A 276 -12.85 0.97 6.56
C TYR A 276 -11.65 1.32 5.68
N GLU A 277 -11.10 0.36 4.95
CA GLU A 277 -9.84 0.55 4.24
C GLU A 277 -9.91 1.62 3.14
N SER A 278 -11.06 1.80 2.47
CA SER A 278 -11.23 2.80 1.43
C SER A 278 -11.20 4.24 1.95
N GLN A 279 -11.83 4.49 3.10
CA GLN A 279 -11.83 5.80 3.75
C GLN A 279 -10.43 6.12 4.32
N VAL A 280 -9.84 5.17 5.04
CA VAL A 280 -8.47 5.31 5.58
C VAL A 280 -7.46 5.57 4.46
N TYR A 281 -7.60 4.86 3.33
CA TYR A 281 -6.81 5.11 2.15
C TYR A 281 -6.97 6.55 1.65
N ALA A 282 -8.21 6.98 1.40
CA ALA A 282 -8.50 8.31 0.87
C ALA A 282 -7.92 9.42 1.76
N ASP A 283 -7.93 9.22 3.08
CA ASP A 283 -7.44 10.17 4.07
C ASP A 283 -5.91 10.22 4.16
N LEU A 284 -5.22 9.08 4.06
CA LEU A 284 -3.76 9.04 4.18
C LEU A 284 -3.04 9.30 2.85
N ARG A 285 -3.67 8.97 1.73
CA ARG A 285 -3.05 9.00 0.40
C ARG A 285 -2.42 10.34 0.01
N PRO A 286 -2.98 11.52 0.35
CA PRO A 286 -2.36 12.82 0.06
C PRO A 286 -1.03 13.09 0.77
N TYR A 287 -0.62 12.23 1.70
CA TYR A 287 0.55 12.45 2.55
C TYR A 287 1.64 11.41 2.32
N ILE A 288 1.48 10.53 1.32
CA ILE A 288 2.33 9.37 1.08
C ILE A 288 2.87 9.41 -0.36
N ILE A 289 4.18 9.19 -0.47
CA ILE A 289 4.91 9.00 -1.73
C ILE A 289 5.63 7.65 -1.63
N THR A 290 5.23 6.68 -2.45
CA THR A 290 5.82 5.34 -2.47
C THR A 290 6.90 5.22 -3.54
N SER A 291 7.98 4.49 -3.25
CA SER A 291 8.99 4.13 -4.25
C SER A 291 9.29 2.65 -4.27
N LYS A 292 9.59 2.13 -5.46
CA LYS A 292 10.04 0.76 -5.70
C LYS A 292 11.45 0.53 -5.16
N ASN A 293 11.92 -0.72 -5.27
CA ASN A 293 13.26 -1.16 -4.89
C ASN A 293 14.39 -0.63 -5.79
N ASP A 294 14.13 0.30 -6.70
CA ASP A 294 15.12 1.04 -7.50
C ASP A 294 14.99 2.56 -7.28
N GLY A 295 14.23 2.97 -6.26
CA GLY A 295 13.94 4.37 -5.93
C GLY A 295 12.95 5.06 -6.87
N ILE A 296 12.48 4.39 -7.93
CA ILE A 296 11.50 4.95 -8.87
C ILE A 296 10.14 5.07 -8.19
N LEU A 297 9.41 6.14 -8.50
CA LEU A 297 8.04 6.35 -8.05
C LEU A 297 7.18 5.12 -8.35
N ASP A 298 6.52 4.59 -7.34
CA ASP A 298 5.68 3.41 -7.49
C ASP A 298 4.23 3.81 -7.75
N SER A 299 3.70 3.41 -8.91
CA SER A 299 2.30 3.63 -9.30
C SER A 299 1.36 2.48 -8.92
N LYS A 300 1.90 1.35 -8.45
CA LYS A 300 1.13 0.14 -8.13
C LYS A 300 0.68 0.10 -6.66
N ASP A 301 -0.17 -0.87 -6.36
CA ASP A 301 -0.67 -1.15 -5.01
C ASP A 301 -1.49 -0.02 -4.37
N THR A 302 -1.84 -0.25 -3.10
CA THR A 302 -2.74 0.60 -2.32
C THR A 302 -2.33 2.05 -2.38
N TYR A 303 -1.09 2.39 -2.02
CA TYR A 303 -0.60 3.77 -1.95
C TYR A 303 0.13 4.29 -3.20
N GLY A 304 0.14 3.52 -4.29
CA GLY A 304 0.76 3.93 -5.56
C GLY A 304 0.37 5.32 -6.07
N LEU A 305 1.34 6.00 -6.68
CA LEU A 305 1.27 7.36 -7.17
C LEU A 305 1.91 7.45 -8.56
N THR A 306 1.13 7.85 -9.57
CA THR A 306 1.66 8.16 -10.90
C THR A 306 2.39 9.52 -10.90
N GLU A 307 3.18 9.81 -11.93
CA GLU A 307 3.86 11.11 -12.07
C GLU A 307 2.85 12.26 -12.12
N ASP A 308 1.78 12.13 -12.91
CA ASP A 308 0.70 13.13 -12.97
C ASP A 308 -0.08 13.22 -11.66
N GLY A 309 -0.26 12.09 -10.97
CA GLY A 309 -0.78 12.06 -9.61
C GLY A 309 0.10 12.87 -8.66
N LEU A 310 1.42 12.73 -8.74
CA LEU A 310 2.38 13.42 -7.86
C LEU A 310 2.36 14.92 -8.15
N LYS A 311 2.38 15.28 -9.43
CA LYS A 311 2.23 16.67 -9.85
C LYS A 311 0.94 17.26 -9.28
N THR A 312 -0.21 16.61 -9.48
CA THR A 312 -1.50 17.06 -8.94
C THR A 312 -1.48 17.19 -7.43
N LEU A 313 -0.88 16.23 -6.74
CA LEU A 313 -0.73 16.27 -5.29
C LEU A 313 0.03 17.53 -4.85
N MET A 314 1.19 17.77 -5.48
CA MET A 314 2.10 18.84 -5.10
C MET A 314 1.61 20.23 -5.53
N THR A 315 1.02 20.36 -6.72
CA THR A 315 0.69 21.66 -7.32
C THR A 315 -0.75 22.11 -7.07
N GLU A 316 -1.65 21.19 -6.74
CA GLU A 316 -3.07 21.50 -6.54
C GLU A 316 -3.52 21.17 -5.11
N ARG A 317 -3.39 19.91 -4.67
CA ARG A 317 -3.97 19.45 -3.40
C ARG A 317 -3.25 20.01 -2.17
N MET A 318 -1.93 19.89 -2.12
CA MET A 318 -1.14 20.38 -1.00
C MET A 318 -1.32 21.91 -0.82
N PRO A 319 -1.21 22.76 -1.87
CA PRO A 319 -1.51 24.18 -1.76
C PRO A 319 -2.95 24.48 -1.32
N ALA A 320 -3.95 23.74 -1.81
CA ALA A 320 -5.34 23.92 -1.41
C ALA A 320 -5.55 23.60 0.08
N ALA A 321 -4.96 22.50 0.57
CA ALA A 321 -5.02 22.10 1.98
C ALA A 321 -4.40 23.13 2.94
N MET A 322 -3.36 23.85 2.47
CA MET A 322 -2.67 24.88 3.25
C MET A 322 -3.20 26.30 2.99
N SER A 323 -4.27 26.47 2.21
CA SER A 323 -4.73 27.79 1.74
C SER A 323 -5.11 28.76 2.87
N THR A 324 -5.64 28.23 3.98
CA THR A 324 -6.06 29.01 5.15
C THR A 324 -4.99 29.08 6.24
N TRP A 325 -3.82 28.49 6.03
CA TRP A 325 -2.78 28.42 7.06
C TRP A 325 -2.03 29.74 7.15
N ARG A 326 -1.68 30.12 8.38
CA ARG A 326 -0.87 31.31 8.65
C ARG A 326 0.57 31.11 8.18
N THR A 327 1.09 29.90 8.32
CA THR A 327 2.41 29.53 7.81
C THR A 327 2.31 28.19 7.11
N LYS A 328 2.71 28.15 5.85
CA LYS A 328 2.69 26.98 4.98
C LYS A 328 3.97 26.19 5.18
N ARG A 329 3.94 25.24 6.11
CA ARG A 329 5.07 24.35 6.40
C ARG A 329 4.90 23.03 5.68
N VAL A 330 5.94 22.58 4.99
CA VAL A 330 6.01 21.25 4.40
C VAL A 330 7.07 20.43 5.14
N LEU A 331 6.68 19.25 5.62
CA LEU A 331 7.57 18.30 6.27
C LEU A 331 7.83 17.12 5.33
N LEU A 332 9.09 16.90 4.97
CA LEU A 332 9.55 15.72 4.27
C LEU A 332 10.00 14.67 5.29
N TYR A 333 9.26 13.58 5.38
CA TYR A 333 9.57 12.48 6.30
C TYR A 333 10.05 11.26 5.52
N ALA A 334 11.18 10.67 5.93
CA ALA A 334 11.65 9.38 5.43
C ALA A 334 11.82 8.41 6.60
N HIS A 335 11.07 7.31 6.59
CA HIS A 335 11.19 6.26 7.61
C HIS A 335 12.51 5.49 7.45
N GLY A 336 12.80 4.59 8.40
CA GLY A 336 14.06 3.84 8.48
C GLY A 336 14.35 2.81 7.39
N GLY A 337 13.52 2.65 6.35
CA GLY A 337 13.74 1.71 5.24
C GLY A 337 13.78 0.21 5.60
N LEU A 338 13.57 -0.14 6.88
CA LEU A 338 13.65 -1.54 7.36
C LEU A 338 12.31 -2.07 7.86
N VAL A 339 11.38 -1.18 8.19
CA VAL A 339 10.05 -1.57 8.70
C VAL A 339 9.14 -2.08 7.58
N PRO A 340 8.17 -2.97 7.90
CA PRO A 340 7.10 -3.33 6.99
C PRO A 340 6.30 -2.11 6.53
N ILE A 341 5.74 -2.19 5.32
CA ILE A 341 4.98 -1.08 4.74
C ILE A 341 3.83 -0.66 5.64
N ASP A 342 3.09 -1.61 6.21
CA ASP A 342 1.95 -1.32 7.08
C ASP A 342 2.35 -0.56 8.35
N SER A 343 3.51 -0.90 8.93
CA SER A 343 4.06 -0.16 10.09
C SER A 343 4.43 1.26 9.70
N ALA A 344 5.10 1.46 8.55
CA ALA A 344 5.45 2.79 8.08
C ALA A 344 4.20 3.66 7.86
N ILE A 345 3.13 3.09 7.27
CA ILE A 345 1.88 3.84 7.07
C ILE A 345 1.16 4.08 8.41
N GLN A 346 1.28 3.17 9.40
CA GLN A 346 0.75 3.40 10.74
C GLN A 346 1.44 4.60 11.41
N THR A 347 2.76 4.74 11.28
CA THR A 347 3.50 5.92 11.75
C THR A 347 2.98 7.21 11.09
N VAL A 348 2.71 7.19 9.78
CA VAL A 348 2.09 8.33 9.07
C VAL A 348 0.73 8.66 9.66
N ALA A 349 -0.12 7.65 9.87
CA ALA A 349 -1.46 7.82 10.41
C ALA A 349 -1.44 8.42 11.84
N ASN A 350 -0.58 7.91 12.71
CA ASN A 350 -0.44 8.38 14.09
C ASN A 350 -0.02 9.85 14.16
N ASN A 351 0.82 10.30 13.24
CA ASN A 351 1.40 11.64 13.24
C ASN A 351 0.60 12.67 12.43
N LEU A 352 -0.29 12.23 11.54
CA LEU A 352 -0.99 13.12 10.61
C LEU A 352 -1.82 14.20 11.34
N GLY A 353 -2.62 13.78 12.32
CA GLY A 353 -3.49 14.68 13.09
C GLY A 353 -2.74 15.82 13.78
N PRO A 354 -1.75 15.51 14.64
CA PRO A 354 -0.91 16.52 15.28
C PRO A 354 -0.22 17.48 14.30
N LEU A 355 0.30 16.98 13.19
CA LEU A 355 1.01 17.79 12.18
C LEU A 355 0.06 18.78 11.48
N LEU A 356 -1.09 18.31 10.99
CA LEU A 356 -2.06 19.17 10.31
C LEU A 356 -2.63 20.24 11.24
N LYS A 357 -2.92 19.89 12.50
CA LYS A 357 -3.38 20.85 13.52
C LYS A 357 -2.34 21.94 13.78
N ALA A 358 -1.05 21.61 13.63
CA ALA A 358 0.07 22.51 13.78
C ALA A 358 0.44 23.28 12.48
N GLN A 359 -0.40 23.20 11.44
CA GLN A 359 -0.13 23.78 10.11
C GLN A 359 1.16 23.25 9.47
N VAL A 360 1.38 21.95 9.58
CA VAL A 360 2.47 21.21 8.94
C VAL A 360 1.88 20.17 8.00
N TYR A 361 2.23 20.25 6.71
CA TYR A 361 1.80 19.29 5.70
C TYR A 361 2.87 18.20 5.55
N PRO A 362 2.63 16.95 5.99
CA PRO A 362 3.60 15.88 5.83
C PRO A 362 3.59 15.27 4.42
N LEU A 363 4.77 15.10 3.84
CA LEU A 363 5.04 14.26 2.69
C LEU A 363 5.96 13.14 3.15
N SER A 364 5.38 11.96 3.36
CA SER A 364 6.06 10.78 3.88
C SER A 364 6.51 9.88 2.73
N PHE A 365 7.81 9.72 2.59
CA PHE A 365 8.41 8.77 1.67
C PHE A 365 8.35 7.38 2.29
N ILE A 366 7.62 6.48 1.63
CA ILE A 366 7.54 5.06 1.95
C ILE A 366 8.39 4.33 0.92
N TRP A 367 9.58 3.93 1.33
CA TRP A 367 10.64 3.46 0.45
C TRP A 367 11.25 2.20 1.05
N ARG A 368 11.43 1.16 0.21
CA ARG A 368 11.98 -0.14 0.60
C ARG A 368 11.35 -0.70 1.90
N SER A 369 10.32 -1.51 1.75
CA SER A 369 9.67 -2.19 2.90
C SER A 369 10.15 -3.63 3.04
N ASP A 370 10.09 -4.18 4.25
CA ASP A 370 10.38 -5.58 4.61
C ASP A 370 11.85 -6.04 4.59
N VAL A 371 12.82 -5.12 4.70
CA VAL A 371 14.24 -5.52 4.86
C VAL A 371 14.50 -6.18 6.22
N TRP A 372 13.71 -5.83 7.25
CA TRP A 372 13.85 -6.39 8.59
C TRP A 372 13.63 -7.89 8.66
N SER A 373 12.72 -8.46 7.86
CA SER A 373 12.59 -9.92 7.78
C SER A 373 13.86 -10.56 7.24
N THR A 374 14.45 -10.01 6.18
CA THR A 374 15.71 -10.52 5.63
C THR A 374 16.86 -10.42 6.64
N ILE A 375 16.96 -9.33 7.39
CA ILE A 375 17.97 -9.19 8.45
C ILE A 375 17.74 -10.24 9.54
N ARG A 376 16.49 -10.43 9.98
CA ARG A 376 16.15 -11.45 10.97
C ARG A 376 16.51 -12.85 10.48
N ASP A 377 16.20 -13.17 9.22
CA ASP A 377 16.49 -14.47 8.62
C ASP A 377 18.02 -14.69 8.54
N ILE A 378 18.79 -13.68 8.13
CA ILE A 378 20.27 -13.71 8.15
C ILE A 378 20.80 -13.96 9.56
N LEU A 379 20.25 -13.29 10.58
CA LEU A 379 20.65 -13.47 11.97
C LEU A 379 20.26 -14.87 12.50
N GLN A 380 19.08 -15.38 12.14
CA GLN A 380 18.64 -16.73 12.49
C GLN A 380 19.51 -17.81 11.83
N ASP A 381 19.86 -17.64 10.56
CA ASP A 381 20.76 -18.54 9.83
C ASP A 381 22.18 -18.51 10.38
N SER A 382 22.65 -17.34 10.82
CA SER A 382 23.92 -17.18 11.51
C SER A 382 23.93 -17.94 12.86
N MET A 383 22.81 -17.94 13.58
CA MET A 383 22.62 -18.70 14.82
C MET A 383 22.50 -20.22 14.60
N THR A 384 21.84 -20.69 13.53
CA THR A 384 21.69 -22.13 13.27
C THR A 384 23.00 -22.77 12.83
N ARG A 385 23.81 -22.09 12.00
CA ARG A 385 25.16 -22.57 11.63
C ARG A 385 26.11 -22.70 12.84
N ARG A 386 25.85 -21.96 13.91
CA ARG A 386 26.56 -22.09 15.19
C ARG A 386 26.18 -23.38 15.94
N ARG A 387 24.97 -23.91 15.79
CA ARG A 387 24.53 -25.13 16.52
C ARG A 387 25.24 -26.41 16.05
N ASP A 388 25.80 -26.42 14.85
CA ASP A 388 26.61 -27.55 14.35
C ASP A 388 28.03 -27.58 14.94
N GLU A 389 28.48 -26.49 15.58
CA GLU A 389 29.73 -26.42 16.34
C GLU A 389 29.40 -26.32 17.84
N GLY A 390 29.24 -27.48 18.48
CA GLY A 390 28.94 -27.54 19.91
C GLY A 390 30.01 -26.86 20.78
N ILE A 391 29.58 -26.10 21.79
CA ILE A 391 30.14 -26.06 23.17
C ILE A 391 29.29 -25.11 24.07
N LEU A 392 29.31 -25.47 25.36
CA LEU A 392 28.47 -25.13 26.51
C LEU A 392 28.48 -23.69 27.06
N ASP A 393 27.41 -23.44 27.81
CA ASP A 393 27.22 -22.52 28.93
C ASP A 393 28.38 -22.48 29.96
N LYS A 394 28.97 -21.29 30.16
CA LYS A 394 29.26 -20.60 31.45
C LYS A 394 30.36 -19.53 31.30
N ALA A 395 30.01 -18.37 30.73
CA ALA A 395 30.65 -17.06 30.96
C ALA A 395 29.83 -16.00 30.19
N LYS A 396 28.73 -15.51 30.77
CA LYS A 396 27.70 -14.80 29.99
C LYS A 396 28.22 -13.53 29.31
N ASP A 397 28.95 -12.66 29.99
CA ASP A 397 29.28 -11.34 29.40
C ASP A 397 30.50 -11.42 28.45
N PHE A 398 31.56 -12.17 28.79
CA PHE A 398 32.73 -12.32 27.93
C PHE A 398 32.45 -13.18 26.67
N MET A 399 31.46 -14.09 26.72
CA MET A 399 31.07 -14.86 25.54
C MET A 399 30.08 -14.11 24.64
N LEU A 400 29.22 -13.23 25.17
CA LEU A 400 28.23 -12.51 24.34
C LEU A 400 28.91 -11.57 23.33
N ASP A 401 29.93 -10.81 23.73
CA ASP A 401 30.70 -9.96 22.81
C ASP A 401 31.39 -10.78 21.70
N ARG A 402 32.01 -11.90 22.07
CA ARG A 402 32.65 -12.82 21.11
C ARG A 402 31.64 -13.48 20.17
N VAL A 403 30.42 -13.69 20.65
CA VAL A 403 29.30 -14.21 19.85
C VAL A 403 28.84 -13.16 18.86
N ASP A 404 28.66 -11.91 19.28
CA ASP A 404 28.28 -10.82 18.39
C ASP A 404 29.37 -10.56 17.34
N ASP A 405 30.65 -10.56 17.70
CA ASP A 405 31.77 -10.42 16.75
C ASP A 405 31.74 -11.51 15.67
N MET A 406 31.40 -12.75 16.04
CA MET A 406 31.27 -13.86 15.09
C MET A 406 29.99 -13.75 14.26
N LEU A 407 28.87 -13.35 14.87
CA LEU A 407 27.61 -13.08 14.18
C LEU A 407 27.77 -11.98 13.14
N GLU A 408 28.53 -10.93 13.43
CA GLU A 408 28.82 -9.83 12.50
C GLU A 408 29.53 -10.34 11.23
N VAL A 409 30.56 -11.18 11.39
CA VAL A 409 31.29 -11.78 10.27
C VAL A 409 30.39 -12.70 9.44
N VAL A 410 29.62 -13.56 10.10
CA VAL A 410 28.72 -14.50 9.41
C VAL A 410 27.57 -13.76 8.74
N ALA A 411 26.90 -12.82 9.41
CA ALA A 411 25.81 -12.02 8.86
C ALA A 411 26.26 -11.18 7.66
N ARG A 412 27.48 -10.62 7.71
CA ARG A 412 28.10 -9.95 6.56
C ARG A 412 28.21 -10.89 5.36
N ASN A 413 28.74 -12.10 5.57
CA ASN A 413 28.98 -13.09 4.51
C ASN A 413 27.70 -13.79 4.02
N LEU A 414 26.64 -13.81 4.82
CA LEU A 414 25.29 -14.27 4.45
C LEU A 414 24.49 -13.23 3.65
N GLY A 415 25.14 -12.14 3.21
CA GLY A 415 24.53 -11.16 2.31
C GLY A 415 24.12 -9.85 2.98
N GLY A 416 24.36 -9.67 4.28
CA GLY A 416 24.00 -8.44 5.00
C GLY A 416 24.63 -7.17 4.42
N LYS A 417 25.90 -7.22 3.98
CA LYS A 417 26.53 -6.09 3.27
C LYS A 417 25.86 -5.78 1.94
N ALA A 418 25.57 -6.81 1.14
CA ALA A 418 24.92 -6.64 -0.16
C ALA A 418 23.52 -6.04 0.00
N LEU A 419 22.76 -6.53 0.99
CA LEU A 419 21.46 -6.00 1.37
C LEU A 419 21.54 -4.52 1.79
N TRP A 420 22.56 -4.14 2.55
CA TRP A 420 22.77 -2.75 2.98
C TRP A 420 23.24 -1.84 1.85
N ASP A 421 24.12 -2.31 0.97
CA ASP A 421 24.56 -1.55 -0.21
C ASP A 421 23.41 -1.29 -1.19
N GLU A 422 22.56 -2.29 -1.42
CA GLU A 422 21.33 -2.13 -2.20
C GLU A 422 20.41 -1.09 -1.56
N MET A 423 20.26 -1.09 -0.24
CA MET A 423 19.49 -0.06 0.48
C MET A 423 19.99 1.35 0.17
N LYS A 424 21.30 1.56 0.31
CA LYS A 424 21.95 2.86 0.08
C LYS A 424 21.79 3.28 -1.37
N LYS A 425 21.93 2.33 -2.31
CA LYS A 425 21.71 2.55 -3.74
C LYS A 425 20.28 2.97 -4.03
N ASN A 426 19.28 2.34 -3.43
CA ASN A 426 17.86 2.67 -3.64
C ASN A 426 17.53 4.07 -3.13
N ALA A 427 18.06 4.43 -1.95
CA ALA A 427 17.98 5.78 -1.38
C ALA A 427 18.58 6.84 -2.32
N GLU A 428 19.76 6.56 -2.88
CA GLU A 428 20.41 7.45 -3.85
C GLU A 428 19.60 7.56 -5.15
N GLN A 429 19.16 6.42 -5.68
CA GLN A 429 18.40 6.33 -6.93
C GLN A 429 17.07 7.09 -6.85
N ALA A 430 16.43 7.12 -5.70
CA ALA A 430 15.20 7.91 -5.49
C ALA A 430 15.39 9.40 -5.80
N SER A 431 16.62 9.93 -5.64
CA SER A 431 16.94 11.34 -5.89
C SER A 431 17.71 11.58 -7.20
N SER A 432 18.34 10.57 -7.78
CA SER A 432 19.18 10.68 -8.98
C SER A 432 18.45 10.28 -10.27
N GLN A 433 17.69 9.18 -10.25
CA GLN A 433 16.95 8.64 -11.40
C GLN A 433 15.95 9.65 -11.96
N LYS A 434 15.71 9.62 -13.27
CA LYS A 434 14.75 10.52 -13.95
C LYS A 434 13.36 10.49 -13.29
N TYR A 435 12.87 9.29 -12.98
CA TYR A 435 11.57 9.04 -12.35
C TYR A 435 11.69 8.71 -10.85
N GLY A 436 12.81 9.07 -10.21
CA GLY A 436 13.02 8.85 -8.79
C GLY A 436 12.00 9.62 -7.95
N ALA A 437 11.37 8.96 -6.97
CA ALA A 437 10.28 9.55 -6.19
C ALA A 437 10.69 10.85 -5.47
N ALA A 438 11.86 10.84 -4.84
CA ALA A 438 12.43 12.00 -4.16
C ALA A 438 12.86 13.09 -5.16
N ARG A 439 13.37 12.72 -6.34
CA ARG A 439 13.74 13.67 -7.40
C ARG A 439 12.53 14.45 -7.88
N LEU A 440 11.44 13.76 -8.22
CA LEU A 440 10.22 14.36 -8.73
C LEU A 440 9.58 15.27 -7.67
N ALA A 441 9.45 14.78 -6.43
CA ALA A 441 8.93 15.58 -5.32
C ALA A 441 9.77 16.85 -5.08
N ALA A 442 11.10 16.73 -5.07
CA ALA A 442 11.99 17.87 -4.93
C ALA A 442 11.86 18.87 -6.09
N GLY A 443 11.67 18.39 -7.33
CA GLY A 443 11.40 19.25 -8.50
C GLY A 443 10.18 20.13 -8.27
N HIS A 444 9.06 19.56 -7.86
CA HIS A 444 7.85 20.33 -7.56
C HIS A 444 8.03 21.29 -6.37
N LEU A 445 8.78 20.90 -5.33
CA LEU A 445 9.09 21.81 -4.21
C LEU A 445 9.94 22.99 -4.64
N ILE A 446 10.88 22.79 -5.55
CA ILE A 446 11.70 23.86 -6.14
C ILE A 446 10.81 24.82 -6.94
N ASP A 447 9.92 24.29 -7.78
CA ASP A 447 8.98 25.12 -8.55
C ASP A 447 7.99 25.91 -7.66
N LEU A 448 7.70 25.38 -6.47
CA LEU A 448 6.85 26.00 -5.46
C LEU A 448 7.63 26.88 -4.47
N ALA A 449 8.95 27.04 -4.64
CA ALA A 449 9.75 27.91 -3.80
C ALA A 449 9.18 29.34 -3.82
N GLY A 450 8.86 29.88 -2.63
CA GLY A 450 8.17 31.16 -2.47
C GLY A 450 6.65 31.08 -2.26
N LYS A 451 6.02 29.93 -2.52
CA LYS A 451 4.64 29.64 -2.10
C LYS A 451 4.56 28.83 -0.80
N ILE A 452 5.69 28.24 -0.41
CA ILE A 452 5.91 27.49 0.83
C ILE A 452 6.81 28.34 1.71
N ASP A 453 6.42 28.55 2.97
CA ASP A 453 7.18 29.39 3.90
C ASP A 453 8.35 28.62 4.50
N GLU A 454 8.14 27.35 4.85
CA GLU A 454 9.14 26.55 5.56
C GLU A 454 9.15 25.10 5.04
N ILE A 455 10.35 24.59 4.75
CA ILE A 455 10.58 23.18 4.42
C ILE A 455 11.39 22.54 5.55
N HIS A 456 10.86 21.45 6.11
CA HIS A 456 11.49 20.69 7.18
C HIS A 456 11.76 19.26 6.71
N LEU A 457 12.85 18.67 7.15
CA LEU A 457 13.21 17.29 6.85
C LEU A 457 13.34 16.50 8.16
N VAL A 458 12.75 15.31 8.20
CA VAL A 458 12.86 14.37 9.32
C VAL A 458 13.22 12.99 8.78
N GLY A 459 14.37 12.46 9.19
CA GLY A 459 14.85 11.14 8.77
C GLY A 459 15.12 10.25 9.97
N HIS A 460 14.49 9.08 10.02
CA HIS A 460 14.81 8.05 11.01
C HIS A 460 15.76 7.02 10.39
N SER A 461 16.78 6.58 11.14
CA SER A 461 17.69 5.52 10.72
C SER A 461 18.19 5.70 9.29
N ALA A 462 17.91 4.78 8.36
CA ALA A 462 18.31 4.89 6.97
C ALA A 462 17.63 6.02 6.18
N GLY A 463 16.54 6.58 6.70
CA GLY A 463 15.89 7.78 6.14
C GLY A 463 16.85 8.97 6.06
N ALA A 464 17.86 9.02 6.93
CA ALA A 464 18.94 10.01 6.85
C ALA A 464 19.80 9.86 5.58
N ILE A 465 19.95 8.63 5.06
CA ILE A 465 20.66 8.36 3.80
C ILE A 465 19.78 8.78 2.62
N PHE A 466 18.48 8.47 2.67
CA PHE A 466 17.49 8.88 1.66
C PHE A 466 17.38 10.40 1.52
N LEU A 467 17.36 11.13 2.63
CA LEU A 467 17.18 12.58 2.63
C LEU A 467 18.44 13.36 2.25
N ALA A 468 19.64 12.77 2.35
CA ALA A 468 20.89 13.47 2.05
C ALA A 468 20.95 14.00 0.60
N PRO A 469 20.75 13.17 -0.45
CA PRO A 469 20.75 13.66 -1.83
C PRO A 469 19.56 14.59 -2.12
N LEU A 470 18.41 14.42 -1.45
CA LEU A 470 17.27 15.34 -1.55
C LEU A 470 17.63 16.72 -1.01
N ALA A 471 18.24 16.80 0.18
CA ALA A 471 18.67 18.04 0.81
C ALA A 471 19.74 18.76 -0.04
N ALA A 472 20.68 18.01 -0.61
CA ALA A 472 21.68 18.55 -1.54
C ALA A 472 21.02 19.15 -2.79
N ARG A 473 20.00 18.49 -3.34
CA ARG A 473 19.25 18.97 -4.51
C ARG A 473 18.51 20.27 -4.23
N LEU A 474 17.78 20.36 -3.11
CA LEU A 474 17.10 21.59 -2.69
C LEU A 474 18.10 22.73 -2.50
N GLY A 475 19.21 22.46 -1.80
CA GLY A 475 20.26 23.44 -1.57
C GLY A 475 20.93 23.94 -2.84
N LYS A 476 21.18 23.05 -3.82
CA LYS A 476 21.74 23.43 -5.13
C LYS A 476 20.78 24.32 -5.92
N ALA A 477 19.47 24.16 -5.73
CA ALA A 477 18.45 25.01 -6.34
C ALA A 477 18.19 26.32 -5.57
N GLY A 478 18.95 26.58 -4.50
CA GLY A 478 18.79 27.80 -3.68
C GLY A 478 17.62 27.74 -2.70
N VAL A 479 16.94 26.60 -2.55
CA VAL A 479 15.84 26.42 -1.60
C VAL A 479 16.40 26.22 -0.19
N LYS A 480 15.97 27.07 0.74
CA LYS A 480 16.35 26.97 2.16
C LYS A 480 15.57 25.85 2.85
N ILE A 481 16.25 25.18 3.76
CA ILE A 481 15.68 24.13 4.62
C ILE A 481 15.63 24.69 6.04
N LYS A 482 14.42 24.86 6.57
CA LYS A 482 14.19 25.50 7.87
C LYS A 482 14.74 24.65 9.01
N SER A 483 14.53 23.35 8.96
CA SER A 483 15.18 22.44 9.90
C SER A 483 15.38 21.04 9.33
N VAL A 484 16.44 20.37 9.78
CA VAL A 484 16.63 18.92 9.61
C VAL A 484 16.69 18.28 10.99
N SER A 485 15.86 17.27 11.25
CA SER A 485 15.96 16.42 12.45
C SER A 485 16.27 14.99 12.04
N LEU A 486 17.36 14.42 12.56
CA LEU A 486 17.76 13.05 12.27
C LEU A 486 17.64 12.20 13.55
N TRP A 487 16.83 11.15 13.48
CA TRP A 487 16.59 10.21 14.57
C TRP A 487 17.42 8.95 14.39
N ALA A 488 18.36 8.68 15.30
CA ALA A 488 19.29 7.55 15.25
C ALA A 488 19.82 7.28 13.82
N PRO A 489 20.39 8.28 13.12
CA PRO A 489 20.68 8.17 11.69
C PRO A 489 21.72 7.10 11.37
N ALA A 490 21.36 6.16 10.51
CA ALA A 490 22.26 5.11 10.03
C ALA A 490 23.21 5.60 8.92
N CYS A 491 23.25 6.90 8.63
CA CYS A 491 24.20 7.45 7.67
C CYS A 491 25.61 7.50 8.25
N THR A 492 26.61 7.21 7.43
CA THR A 492 28.01 7.32 7.83
C THR A 492 28.40 8.77 8.16
N LEU A 493 29.39 8.96 9.04
CA LEU A 493 30.00 10.28 9.27
C LEU A 493 30.56 10.88 7.96
N LYS A 494 31.01 10.04 7.02
CA LYS A 494 31.46 10.47 5.69
C LYS A 494 30.33 11.14 4.91
N LEU A 495 29.12 10.56 4.91
CA LEU A 495 27.96 11.16 4.25
C LEU A 495 27.56 12.48 4.93
N PHE A 496 27.54 12.52 6.26
CA PHE A 496 27.29 13.74 7.02
C PHE A 496 28.28 14.87 6.66
N ASN A 497 29.58 14.57 6.66
CA ASN A 497 30.63 15.55 6.35
C ASN A 497 30.62 16.02 4.90
N THR A 498 30.19 15.15 3.97
CA THR A 498 30.12 15.49 2.54
C THR A 498 28.87 16.29 2.19
N VAL A 499 27.75 16.04 2.88
CA VAL A 499 26.44 16.58 2.48
C VAL A 499 25.84 17.50 3.55
N TYR A 500 25.45 16.96 4.70
CA TYR A 500 24.71 17.70 5.72
C TYR A 500 25.52 18.84 6.33
N LYS A 501 26.75 18.56 6.80
CA LYS A 501 27.59 19.55 7.46
C LYS A 501 27.85 20.78 6.57
N PRO A 502 28.25 20.65 5.30
CA PRO A 502 28.41 21.82 4.42
C PRO A 502 27.12 22.60 4.20
N LEU A 503 25.96 21.93 4.10
CA LEU A 503 24.66 22.60 3.97
C LEU A 503 24.29 23.38 5.25
N ILE A 504 24.61 22.85 6.42
CA ILE A 504 24.41 23.49 7.73
C ILE A 504 25.37 24.66 7.93
N GLU A 505 26.62 24.54 7.51
CA GLU A 505 27.64 25.58 7.68
C GLU A 505 27.40 26.78 6.75
N ARG A 506 26.93 26.53 5.52
CA ARG A 506 26.50 27.58 4.58
C ARG A 506 25.13 28.20 4.92
N GLY A 507 24.45 27.71 5.95
CA GLY A 507 23.10 28.17 6.32
C GLY A 507 22.05 27.87 5.25
N VAL A 508 22.24 26.82 4.45
CA VAL A 508 21.16 26.26 3.62
C VAL A 508 20.19 25.50 4.51
N ILE A 509 20.72 24.71 5.45
CA ILE A 509 19.98 24.17 6.59
C ILE A 509 20.14 25.16 7.75
N GLU A 510 19.04 25.77 8.17
CA GLU A 510 19.05 26.81 9.21
C GLU A 510 19.19 26.23 10.62
N ALA A 511 18.51 25.10 10.88
CA ALA A 511 18.55 24.39 12.16
C ALA A 511 18.76 22.87 11.97
N PHE A 512 19.51 22.26 12.89
CA PHE A 512 19.85 20.84 12.84
C PHE A 512 19.72 20.19 14.22
N ASP A 513 18.92 19.14 14.32
CA ASP A 513 18.81 18.30 15.51
C ASP A 513 19.28 16.88 15.19
N LEU A 514 20.24 16.38 15.97
CA LEU A 514 20.69 15.00 15.96
C LEU A 514 20.19 14.31 17.23
N TYR A 515 19.45 13.22 17.08
CA TYR A 515 19.06 12.35 18.17
C TYR A 515 19.88 11.06 18.11
N THR A 516 20.49 10.68 19.23
CA THR A 516 21.22 9.41 19.40
C THR A 516 20.75 8.73 20.68
N LEU A 517 20.87 7.41 20.76
CA LEU A 517 20.91 6.76 22.07
C LEU A 517 22.22 7.13 22.77
N ASP A 518 22.25 7.06 24.11
CA ASP A 518 23.53 6.94 24.80
C ASP A 518 24.15 5.57 24.52
N ASP A 519 25.48 5.50 24.57
CA ASP A 519 26.22 4.31 24.15
C ASP A 519 25.88 3.07 24.99
N ALA A 520 25.62 3.26 26.28
CA ALA A 520 25.26 2.16 27.18
C ALA A 520 23.90 1.55 26.79
N THR A 521 22.90 2.39 26.53
CA THR A 521 21.57 1.98 26.06
C THR A 521 21.66 1.36 24.66
N GLU A 522 22.53 1.88 23.80
CA GLU A 522 22.72 1.36 22.46
C GLU A 522 23.41 -0.03 22.43
N GLN A 523 24.30 -0.29 23.39
CA GLN A 523 24.89 -1.60 23.59
C GLN A 523 23.99 -2.60 24.35
N ASP A 524 22.96 -2.12 25.06
CA ASP A 524 21.94 -2.94 25.75
C ASP A 524 20.69 -3.20 24.88
N ASP A 525 20.64 -2.63 23.67
CA ASP A 525 19.59 -2.85 22.68
C ASP A 525 19.77 -4.21 21.98
N ASP A 526 18.79 -4.64 21.17
CA ASP A 526 18.87 -5.91 20.45
C ASP A 526 18.32 -5.85 19.03
N CYS A 527 18.81 -6.76 18.18
CA CYS A 527 18.17 -7.12 16.93
C CYS A 527 17.57 -8.51 17.02
N ALA A 528 16.24 -8.56 17.18
CA ALA A 528 15.43 -9.78 17.21
C ALA A 528 15.80 -10.77 18.34
N ASN A 529 16.36 -10.27 19.44
CA ASN A 529 16.95 -11.02 20.56
C ASN A 529 18.04 -12.01 20.10
N ILE A 530 18.71 -11.73 18.98
CA ILE A 530 19.76 -12.57 18.40
C ILE A 530 21.12 -11.87 18.47
N TYR A 531 21.18 -10.62 18.02
CA TYR A 531 22.35 -9.75 18.14
C TYR A 531 22.07 -8.77 19.28
N HIS A 532 22.95 -8.70 20.27
CA HIS A 532 22.65 -8.07 21.57
C HIS A 532 23.23 -6.65 21.67
N LYS A 533 23.19 -5.94 20.54
CA LYS A 533 23.47 -4.50 20.42
C LYS A 533 22.47 -3.90 19.44
N SER A 534 22.43 -2.58 19.36
CA SER A 534 21.55 -1.89 18.41
C SER A 534 21.84 -2.26 16.96
N LEU A 535 20.84 -2.04 16.12
CA LEU A 535 21.01 -2.17 14.67
C LEU A 535 22.15 -1.29 14.12
N LEU A 536 22.44 -0.13 14.72
CA LEU A 536 23.54 0.71 14.25
C LEU A 536 24.90 0.08 14.53
N TYR A 537 25.04 -0.66 15.62
CA TYR A 537 26.22 -1.49 15.87
C TYR A 537 26.38 -2.57 14.80
N LEU A 538 25.30 -3.31 14.50
CA LEU A 538 25.31 -4.33 13.44
C LEU A 538 25.68 -3.72 12.08
N VAL A 539 25.11 -2.56 11.73
CA VAL A 539 25.40 -1.89 10.46
C VAL A 539 26.86 -1.41 10.41
N SER A 540 27.32 -0.72 11.46
CA SER A 540 28.70 -0.22 11.57
C SER A 540 29.71 -1.35 11.44
N ASN A 541 29.47 -2.44 12.17
CA ASN A 541 30.45 -3.49 12.35
C ASN A 541 30.37 -4.59 11.29
N ALA A 542 29.19 -4.85 10.71
CA ALA A 542 29.00 -5.96 9.78
C ALA A 542 28.63 -5.51 8.37
N PHE A 543 27.79 -4.49 8.18
CA PHE A 543 27.15 -4.24 6.87
C PHE A 543 27.77 -3.10 6.07
N GLU A 544 28.51 -2.19 6.69
CA GLU A 544 29.21 -1.13 5.98
C GLU A 544 30.49 -1.59 5.27
N ASP A 545 31.15 -0.72 4.51
CA ASP A 545 32.27 -1.10 3.64
C ASP A 545 33.40 -1.86 4.33
N ARG A 546 33.70 -1.51 5.59
CA ARG A 546 34.72 -2.18 6.40
C ARG A 546 34.08 -2.81 7.64
N PRO A 547 34.33 -4.09 7.92
CA PRO A 547 33.81 -4.71 9.12
C PRO A 547 34.62 -4.31 10.36
N HIS A 548 34.03 -4.44 11.54
CA HIS A 548 34.77 -4.44 12.79
C HIS A 548 35.66 -5.68 12.88
N ILE A 549 36.88 -5.52 13.37
CA ILE A 549 37.74 -6.65 13.78
C ILE A 549 38.28 -6.29 15.16
N PRO A 550 37.91 -7.05 16.21
CA PRO A 550 38.33 -6.80 17.58
C PRO A 550 39.85 -6.61 17.71
N GLY A 551 40.26 -5.50 18.33
CA GLY A 551 41.67 -5.16 18.54
C GLY A 551 42.47 -4.74 17.29
N ILE A 552 41.88 -4.80 16.09
CA ILE A 552 42.55 -4.48 14.82
C ILE A 552 41.94 -3.25 14.16
N GLN A 553 40.61 -3.22 14.00
CA GLN A 553 39.92 -2.09 13.35
C GLN A 553 38.49 -1.93 13.88
N SER A 554 38.06 -0.69 14.08
CA SER A 554 36.66 -0.37 14.34
C SER A 554 35.81 -0.50 13.06
N GLY A 555 34.51 -0.73 13.24
CA GLY A 555 33.52 -0.61 12.17
C GLY A 555 33.47 0.79 11.54
N VAL A 556 32.62 0.97 10.52
CA VAL A 556 32.47 2.27 9.86
C VAL A 556 31.66 3.22 10.75
N PRO A 557 32.18 4.42 11.08
CA PRO A 557 31.48 5.35 11.95
C PRO A 557 30.14 5.83 11.38
N LEU A 558 29.08 5.71 12.20
CA LEU A 558 27.72 6.14 11.87
C LEU A 558 27.31 7.36 12.70
N LEU A 559 26.64 8.32 12.08
CA LEU A 559 26.23 9.56 12.76
C LEU A 559 25.30 9.31 13.97
N GLY A 560 24.51 8.23 13.92
CA GLY A 560 23.52 7.91 14.94
C GLY A 560 24.07 7.27 16.22
N ARG A 561 25.34 6.83 16.21
CA ARG A 561 26.00 6.26 17.38
C ARG A 561 26.66 7.35 18.19
N GLU A 562 26.41 7.41 19.50
CA GLU A 562 26.95 8.47 20.37
C GLU A 562 28.48 8.58 20.26
N VAL A 563 29.16 7.42 20.31
CA VAL A 563 30.62 7.29 20.24
C VAL A 563 31.21 7.87 18.95
N ASP A 564 30.49 7.73 17.84
CA ASP A 564 30.92 8.23 16.53
C ASP A 564 30.56 9.71 16.36
N ALA A 565 29.35 10.12 16.80
CA ALA A 565 28.92 11.51 16.79
C ALA A 565 29.83 12.42 17.63
N GLY A 566 30.45 11.88 18.68
CA GLY A 566 31.47 12.54 19.49
C GLY A 566 32.70 13.03 18.70
N ALA A 567 32.96 12.49 17.50
CA ALA A 567 34.03 12.98 16.62
C ALA A 567 33.71 14.34 15.96
N ILE A 568 32.46 14.80 16.02
CA ILE A 568 32.08 16.13 15.51
C ILE A 568 32.66 17.21 16.44
N PRO A 569 33.43 18.19 15.93
CA PRO A 569 34.05 19.22 16.76
C PRO A 569 33.04 19.96 17.63
N LYS A 570 33.36 20.17 18.93
CA LYS A 570 32.48 20.86 19.89
C LYS A 570 31.99 22.23 19.39
N ASP A 571 32.81 22.94 18.61
CA ASP A 571 32.46 24.23 18.01
C ASP A 571 31.30 24.15 17.03
N PHE A 572 31.09 22.99 16.38
CA PHE A 572 29.94 22.78 15.52
C PHE A 572 28.63 22.95 16.29
N TRP A 573 28.57 22.46 17.53
CA TRP A 573 27.38 22.45 18.39
C TRP A 573 27.14 23.74 19.18
N LYS A 574 28.10 24.68 19.20
CA LYS A 574 27.97 25.95 19.96
C LYS A 574 26.85 26.86 19.45
N LYS A 575 26.41 26.71 18.19
CA LYS A 575 25.31 27.53 17.65
C LYS A 575 23.96 27.03 18.20
N PRO A 576 23.09 27.90 18.77
CA PRO A 576 21.79 27.48 19.33
C PRO A 576 20.86 26.73 18.36
N ALA A 577 21.05 26.95 17.06
CA ALA A 577 20.29 26.28 16.00
C ALA A 577 20.70 24.81 15.78
N ARG A 578 21.79 24.34 16.41
CA ARG A 578 22.32 22.98 16.28
C ARG A 578 22.24 22.28 17.63
N LYS A 579 21.56 21.13 17.71
CA LYS A 579 21.45 20.37 18.95
C LYS A 579 21.82 18.91 18.73
N TRP A 580 22.54 18.38 19.70
CA TRP A 580 22.73 16.95 19.87
C TRP A 580 21.96 16.52 21.12
N LEU A 581 21.01 15.63 20.93
CA LEU A 581 20.02 15.20 21.91
C LEU A 581 20.22 13.71 22.16
N ILE A 582 20.68 13.38 23.36
CA ILE A 582 20.98 12.01 23.76
C ILE A 582 19.75 11.43 24.48
N SER A 583 19.42 10.19 24.15
CA SER A 583 18.27 9.44 24.66
C SER A 583 18.75 8.21 25.43
N PRO A 584 18.12 7.85 26.56
CA PRO A 584 16.97 8.51 27.18
C PRO A 584 17.31 9.86 27.82
N GLY A 585 16.42 10.84 27.67
CA GLY A 585 16.61 12.19 28.19
C GLY A 585 15.36 13.07 28.05
N SER A 586 15.50 14.36 28.38
CA SER A 586 14.36 15.30 28.38
C SER A 586 13.71 15.54 27.00
N ALA A 587 14.42 15.22 25.91
CA ALA A 587 13.97 15.42 24.55
C ALA A 587 13.56 14.11 23.84
N SER A 588 13.76 12.95 24.47
CA SER A 588 13.44 11.63 23.91
C SER A 588 13.48 10.58 25.01
N HIS A 589 12.48 9.71 25.10
CA HIS A 589 12.52 8.56 26.02
C HIS A 589 12.84 7.23 25.30
N ALA A 590 13.19 7.27 24.01
CA ALA A 590 13.59 6.11 23.25
C ALA A 590 14.70 5.32 23.96
N ARG A 591 14.54 4.00 24.02
CA ARG A 591 15.50 3.05 24.61
C ARG A 591 15.99 2.02 23.61
N HIS A 592 15.26 1.82 22.53
CA HIS A 592 15.66 1.00 21.41
C HIS A 592 15.81 1.87 20.16
N HIS A 593 16.67 1.45 19.24
CA HIS A 593 16.92 2.14 17.97
C HIS A 593 15.63 2.41 17.18
N GLY A 594 14.68 1.48 17.26
CA GLY A 594 13.38 1.56 16.60
C GLY A 594 12.37 2.52 17.23
N ASP A 595 12.60 2.99 18.46
CA ASP A 595 11.55 3.68 19.23
C ASP A 595 11.28 5.12 18.77
N PHE A 596 12.27 5.80 18.20
CA PHE A 596 12.23 7.25 17.99
C PHE A 596 11.03 7.76 17.16
N ASP A 597 10.53 6.95 16.22
CA ASP A 597 9.42 7.35 15.36
C ASP A 597 8.02 7.15 16.00
N ASN A 598 7.98 6.52 17.18
CA ASN A 598 6.78 6.28 17.97
C ASN A 598 6.90 6.81 19.42
N ASP A 599 8.09 7.25 19.85
CA ASP A 599 8.29 7.92 21.14
C ASP A 599 7.65 9.31 21.14
N ASP A 600 6.58 9.46 21.93
CA ASP A 600 5.82 10.70 22.05
C ASP A 600 6.70 11.91 22.41
N THR A 601 7.78 11.69 23.18
CA THR A 601 8.69 12.78 23.58
C THR A 601 9.54 13.26 22.41
N THR A 602 10.11 12.34 21.63
CA THR A 602 10.84 12.61 20.37
C THR A 602 9.97 13.31 19.34
N LEU A 603 8.72 12.87 19.18
CA LEU A 603 7.78 13.45 18.23
C LEU A 603 7.42 14.89 18.62
N ARG A 604 7.20 15.15 19.93
CA ARG A 604 6.93 16.49 20.45
C ARG A 604 8.14 17.42 20.37
N SER A 605 9.33 16.95 20.70
CA SER A 605 10.55 17.77 20.61
C SER A 605 10.82 18.16 19.16
N THR A 606 10.59 17.24 18.22
CA THR A 606 10.70 17.48 16.78
C THR A 606 9.63 18.46 16.28
N LEU A 607 8.37 18.29 16.70
CA LEU A 607 7.32 19.24 16.36
C LEU A 607 7.60 20.64 16.92
N LYS A 608 8.10 20.74 18.16
CA LYS A 608 8.54 22.00 18.77
C LYS A 608 9.67 22.66 17.97
N ARG A 609 10.59 21.88 17.40
CA ARG A 609 11.61 22.39 16.46
C ARG A 609 10.99 22.99 15.20
N ILE A 610 9.98 22.33 14.64
CA ILE A 610 9.30 22.75 13.41
C ILE A 610 8.49 24.04 13.64
N VAL A 611 7.67 24.10 14.69
CA VAL A 611 6.74 25.23 14.90
C VAL A 611 7.29 26.34 15.81
N GLY A 612 8.45 26.13 16.44
CA GLY A 612 9.08 27.10 17.35
C GLY A 612 8.35 27.29 18.70
N SER A 613 7.28 26.56 18.96
CA SER A 613 6.48 26.65 20.20
C SER A 613 6.08 25.27 20.72
N THR A 614 5.77 25.19 22.01
CA THR A 614 5.26 23.96 22.61
C THR A 614 3.82 23.74 22.15
N VAL A 615 3.56 22.66 21.42
CA VAL A 615 2.22 22.31 20.98
C VAL A 615 1.54 21.49 22.09
N SER A 616 0.42 21.98 22.62
CA SER A 616 -0.39 21.23 23.58
C SER A 616 -0.88 19.94 22.93
N PRO A 617 -0.88 18.79 23.65
CA PRO A 617 -1.36 17.55 23.08
C PRO A 617 -2.77 17.70 22.53
N PRO A 618 -3.14 17.01 21.43
CA PRO A 618 -4.54 16.65 21.29
C PRO A 618 -4.93 15.87 22.55
N THR A 619 -6.05 16.21 23.17
CA THR A 619 -6.70 15.34 24.14
C THR A 619 -6.99 14.04 23.40
N LEU A 620 -6.13 13.04 23.58
CA LEU A 620 -6.41 11.68 23.17
C LEU A 620 -7.68 11.27 23.94
N PRO A 621 -8.81 10.95 23.28
CA PRO A 621 -9.73 10.05 23.94
C PRO A 621 -8.92 8.80 24.32
N PRO A 622 -9.14 8.22 25.51
CA PRO A 622 -8.38 7.08 25.96
C PRO A 622 -8.37 6.04 24.85
N THR A 623 -7.17 5.55 24.51
CA THR A 623 -7.02 4.38 23.65
C THR A 623 -8.02 3.35 24.15
N PRO A 624 -8.99 2.89 23.33
CA PRO A 624 -9.79 1.75 23.72
C PRO A 624 -8.78 0.67 24.11
N PRO A 625 -8.90 0.05 25.30
CA PRO A 625 -7.92 -0.90 25.78
C PRO A 625 -7.66 -1.86 24.64
N ALA A 626 -6.40 -1.92 24.20
CA ALA A 626 -6.03 -2.75 23.08
C ALA A 626 -6.62 -4.13 23.36
N LEU A 627 -7.47 -4.64 22.46
CA LEU A 627 -7.90 -6.04 22.49
C LEU A 627 -6.71 -6.94 22.09
N VAL A 628 -5.51 -6.67 22.62
CA VAL A 628 -4.47 -7.65 22.83
C VAL A 628 -4.87 -8.41 24.08
N GLN A 629 -5.97 -9.16 23.97
CA GLN A 629 -6.08 -10.35 24.81
C GLN A 629 -4.94 -11.25 24.36
N SER A 630 -3.97 -11.48 25.24
CA SER A 630 -2.94 -12.48 25.04
C SER A 630 -3.56 -13.79 24.55
N ARG A 631 -2.81 -14.60 23.81
CA ARG A 631 -3.29 -15.93 23.36
C ARG A 631 -3.87 -16.74 24.53
N GLU A 632 -3.30 -16.58 25.72
CA GLU A 632 -3.79 -17.14 26.99
C GLU A 632 -5.15 -16.58 27.41
N ALA A 633 -5.38 -15.27 27.33
CA ALA A 633 -6.68 -14.65 27.64
C ALA A 633 -7.80 -15.13 26.69
N ARG A 634 -7.49 -15.36 25.41
CA ARG A 634 -8.44 -15.96 24.45
C ARG A 634 -8.74 -17.42 24.74
N ILE A 635 -7.74 -18.19 25.18
CA ILE A 635 -7.92 -19.60 25.60
C ILE A 635 -8.78 -19.67 26.86
N GLN A 636 -8.51 -18.83 27.86
CA GLN A 636 -9.31 -18.76 29.09
C GLN A 636 -10.74 -18.30 28.83
N TYR A 637 -10.94 -17.35 27.91
CA TYR A 637 -12.29 -16.92 27.51
C TYR A 637 -13.07 -18.04 26.80
N ARG A 638 -12.44 -18.78 25.88
CA ARG A 638 -13.05 -19.97 25.25
C ARG A 638 -13.38 -21.06 26.24
N GLN A 639 -12.49 -21.36 27.19
CA GLN A 639 -12.75 -22.35 28.24
C GLN A 639 -13.93 -21.95 29.14
N LYS A 640 -14.07 -20.66 29.46
CA LYS A 640 -15.24 -20.15 30.21
C LYS A 640 -16.53 -20.26 29.41
N LEU A 641 -16.49 -20.02 28.10
CA LEU A 641 -17.65 -20.17 27.21
C LEU A 641 -18.06 -21.65 27.05
N ASP A 642 -17.09 -22.56 26.91
CA ASP A 642 -17.35 -24.00 26.81
C ASP A 642 -17.93 -24.59 28.11
N VAL A 643 -17.58 -24.03 29.27
CA VAL A 643 -18.18 -24.41 30.57
C VAL A 643 -19.60 -23.82 30.71
N ALA A 644 -19.84 -22.62 30.19
CA ALA A 644 -21.17 -21.99 30.21
C ALA A 644 -22.15 -22.65 29.23
N LEU A 645 -21.67 -23.23 28.12
CA LEU A 645 -22.48 -23.95 27.13
C LEU A 645 -22.74 -25.43 27.51
N ARG A 646 -22.12 -25.93 28.59
CA ARG A 646 -22.31 -27.29 29.14
C ARG A 646 -23.12 -27.33 30.43
N ARG A 647 -23.69 -26.20 30.84
CA ARG A 647 -24.76 -26.10 31.85
C ARG A 647 -26.05 -25.73 31.13
#